data_AF-A0A6A6IM89-F1
#
_entry.id   AF-A0A6A6IM89-F1
#
_cell.length_a   1.000
_cell.length_b   1.000
_cell.length_c   1.000
_cell.angle_alpha   90.00
_cell.angle_beta   90.00
_cell.angle_gamma   90.00
#
_symmetry.space_group_name_H-M   'P 1'
#
loop_
_entity.id
_entity.type
_entity.pdbx_description
1 polymer ?
#
loop_
_entity_poly.entity_id
_entity_poly.type
_entity_poly.pdbx_seq_one_letter_code
_entity_poly.pdbx_strand_id
1 'polypeptide(L)'
;MAEGQKEQNPLLAALPPATDYLTYLTIVEYNLTEENLPVLHQVLLTTDLTVNIGWDLVHLLLPLLPASEECLQDIAAKGNPREVILKVTEALRLLEFEEPHEDSDEEAAPLEEGSSSKVPAVEVGESSTSPALPPTVLPPLPVLKFEILVDLLMALHRRVKTKYPSRFLSTSLQAVLVAYNRARTHRDELTLSAVKLVKTLSGTKRPHLPPRASSANLLRAATGFSEPDPEAQSEPPSAHEQTLVNRLLQSFLTHVVEDYVLTLNSEEDVPGLAWSSRLMEKYEPERIVPGKRQYADRFAEDEDMKSRSAIVGQIVALAQDLGMKTEELVQAIMDPEIEKQGIPGAEDEPPNSAEDIPLSKTGSLFLFAARSVKQELYSNVSVDDTPSICIFPDHATILANFVGVMGQQTVGLEPEALLDTVLALGLIALEKNAVGEPKDDEDFARYLQTTSLVSANTPSPSLRYHAHYLTSTILRSHPSDLVRLTFIRDTLEHCPYENLKASAVTWLKGETLEANPNIPHSANPATDDSNPPNIFATPVALSTVAPFLFPDLTHTYHSAVEISEPFMQFRQELGFYLAALNFYFLLLTARPLHDVLDIKGLHEGSNMEEHYLTPLKEAASNFKTSLEEGGELRIAEADGIGQAKMDIALLEEAIGMVERALSKLKGE
;
A
#
# COMPACT_ATOMS: atom_id res chain seq x y z
N MET A 1 -18.55 42.77 -44.91
CA MET A 1 -17.99 41.41 -45.12
C MET A 1 -18.30 40.43 -43.99
N ALA A 2 -18.71 40.89 -42.80
CA ALA A 2 -19.09 40.01 -41.68
C ALA A 2 -20.51 39.40 -41.76
N GLU A 3 -21.41 39.95 -42.60
CA GLU A 3 -22.77 39.40 -42.77
C GLU A 3 -22.86 38.26 -43.79
N GLY A 4 -21.93 38.19 -44.75
CA GLY A 4 -21.95 37.17 -45.81
C GLY A 4 -21.44 35.78 -45.40
N GLN A 5 -20.76 35.66 -44.25
CA GLN A 5 -20.36 34.36 -43.68
C GLN A 5 -21.42 33.77 -42.73
N LYS A 6 -22.35 34.59 -42.22
CA LYS A 6 -23.46 34.13 -41.37
C LYS A 6 -24.47 33.23 -42.11
N GLU A 7 -24.59 33.39 -43.43
CA GLU A 7 -25.49 32.58 -44.26
C GLU A 7 -24.90 31.24 -44.72
N GLN A 8 -23.60 30.99 -44.54
CA GLN A 8 -22.95 29.77 -45.05
C GLN A 8 -22.66 28.70 -44.00
N ASN A 9 -22.63 29.04 -42.70
CA ASN A 9 -22.37 28.04 -41.67
C ASN A 9 -23.66 27.28 -41.32
N PRO A 10 -23.70 25.94 -41.51
CA PRO A 10 -24.90 25.13 -41.31
C PRO A 10 -25.44 25.21 -39.87
N LEU A 11 -24.56 25.45 -38.88
CA LEU A 11 -24.94 25.55 -37.47
C LEU A 11 -25.73 26.82 -37.14
N LEU A 12 -25.52 27.91 -37.88
CA LEU A 12 -26.25 29.18 -37.68
C LEU A 12 -27.55 29.21 -38.49
N ALA A 13 -27.54 28.63 -39.69
CA ALA A 13 -28.71 28.58 -40.56
C ALA A 13 -29.83 27.67 -40.00
N ALA A 14 -29.47 26.64 -39.23
CA ALA A 14 -30.41 25.67 -38.67
C ALA A 14 -30.98 26.08 -37.29
N LEU A 15 -30.58 27.20 -36.69
CA LEU A 15 -30.99 27.58 -35.33
C LEU A 15 -32.52 27.59 -35.14
N PRO A 16 -33.05 27.07 -34.01
CA PRO A 16 -34.47 27.20 -33.68
C PRO A 16 -34.91 28.67 -33.70
N PRO A 17 -36.08 29.02 -34.32
CA PRO A 17 -37.19 28.14 -34.70
C PRO A 17 -37.11 27.53 -36.11
N ALA A 18 -36.00 27.67 -36.86
CA ALA A 18 -35.91 27.17 -38.23
C ALA A 18 -35.94 25.63 -38.31
N THR A 19 -35.41 24.96 -37.28
CA THR A 19 -35.53 23.51 -37.06
C THR A 19 -35.97 23.23 -35.62
N ASP A 20 -36.50 22.03 -35.35
CA ASP A 20 -36.73 21.54 -34.00
C ASP A 20 -35.41 21.10 -33.34
N TYR A 21 -35.39 21.05 -32.00
CA TYR A 21 -34.17 20.78 -31.23
C TYR A 21 -33.48 19.46 -31.58
N LEU A 22 -34.24 18.41 -31.90
CA LEU A 22 -33.69 17.10 -32.27
C LEU A 22 -32.99 17.16 -33.64
N THR A 23 -33.66 17.74 -34.64
CA THR A 23 -33.06 17.94 -35.96
C THR A 23 -31.83 18.84 -35.88
N TYR A 24 -31.86 19.87 -35.03
CA TYR A 24 -30.70 20.73 -34.79
C TYR A 24 -29.52 19.94 -34.20
N LEU A 25 -29.76 19.08 -33.21
CA LEU A 25 -28.74 18.24 -32.61
C LEU A 25 -28.08 17.30 -33.64
N THR A 26 -28.88 16.66 -34.50
CA THR A 26 -28.35 15.83 -35.59
C THR A 26 -27.49 16.64 -36.57
N ILE A 27 -27.89 17.87 -36.90
CA ILE A 27 -27.08 18.77 -37.75
C ILE A 27 -25.77 19.13 -37.04
N VAL A 28 -25.79 19.38 -35.73
CA VAL A 28 -24.57 19.63 -34.95
C VAL A 28 -23.66 18.41 -35.00
N GLU A 29 -24.17 17.20 -34.73
CA GLU A 29 -23.41 15.95 -34.75
C GLU A 29 -22.71 15.70 -36.09
N TYR A 30 -23.40 15.87 -37.22
CA TYR A 30 -22.80 15.68 -38.55
C TYR A 30 -21.77 16.75 -38.94
N ASN A 31 -21.82 17.93 -38.34
CA ASN A 31 -20.96 19.06 -38.69
C ASN A 31 -19.93 19.39 -37.58
N LEU A 32 -19.85 18.57 -36.54
CA LEU A 32 -18.96 18.81 -35.40
C LEU A 32 -17.51 18.46 -35.79
N THR A 33 -16.72 19.50 -36.04
CA THR A 33 -15.28 19.43 -36.32
C THR A 33 -14.56 20.51 -35.52
N GLU A 34 -13.24 20.39 -35.36
CA GLU A 34 -12.43 21.40 -34.64
C GLU A 34 -12.62 22.82 -35.20
N GLU A 35 -12.76 22.96 -36.52
CA GLU A 35 -12.99 24.25 -37.20
C GLU A 35 -14.34 24.89 -36.86
N ASN A 36 -15.36 24.08 -36.54
CA ASN A 36 -16.71 24.53 -36.24
C ASN A 36 -16.95 24.75 -34.73
N LEU A 37 -16.03 24.32 -33.85
CA LEU A 37 -16.13 24.52 -32.40
C LEU A 37 -16.30 25.99 -31.98
N PRO A 38 -15.59 26.99 -32.55
CA PRO A 38 -15.79 28.39 -32.17
C PRO A 38 -17.20 28.90 -32.51
N VAL A 39 -17.82 28.39 -33.58
CA VAL A 39 -19.19 28.74 -33.96
C VAL A 39 -20.18 28.07 -33.02
N LEU A 40 -19.95 26.80 -32.67
CA LEU A 40 -20.76 26.11 -31.66
C LEU A 40 -20.66 26.78 -30.29
N HIS A 41 -19.47 27.23 -29.88
CA HIS A 41 -19.29 28.00 -28.64
C HIS A 41 -20.18 29.25 -28.63
N GLN A 42 -20.18 30.04 -29.72
CA GLN A 42 -21.07 31.20 -29.86
C GLN A 42 -22.56 30.84 -29.76
N VAL A 43 -22.95 29.69 -30.32
CA VAL A 43 -24.32 29.18 -30.23
C VAL A 43 -24.67 28.83 -28.78
N LEU A 44 -23.80 28.10 -28.10
CA LEU A 44 -23.96 27.63 -26.72
C LEU A 44 -23.97 28.77 -25.69
N LEU A 45 -23.55 29.98 -26.09
CA LEU A 45 -23.75 31.17 -25.27
C LEU A 45 -25.23 31.49 -25.03
N THR A 46 -26.14 30.99 -25.88
CA THR A 46 -27.59 31.23 -25.80
C THR A 46 -28.26 30.28 -24.79
N THR A 47 -28.68 30.81 -23.64
CA THR A 47 -29.22 30.01 -22.52
C THR A 47 -30.40 29.13 -22.91
N ASP A 48 -31.40 29.66 -23.63
CA ASP A 48 -32.61 28.90 -23.98
C ASP A 48 -32.31 27.67 -24.84
N LEU A 49 -31.34 27.77 -25.75
CA LEU A 49 -30.93 26.65 -26.59
C LEU A 49 -30.11 25.64 -25.79
N THR A 50 -29.10 26.11 -25.06
CA THR A 50 -28.17 25.27 -24.27
C THR A 50 -28.89 24.47 -23.18
N VAL A 51 -29.95 25.00 -22.59
CA VAL A 51 -30.79 24.26 -21.63
C VAL A 51 -31.42 23.02 -22.27
N ASN A 52 -31.83 23.10 -23.53
CA ASN A 52 -32.55 22.02 -24.22
C ASN A 52 -31.63 21.00 -24.90
N ILE A 53 -30.51 21.43 -25.48
CA ILE A 53 -29.62 20.55 -26.29
C ILE A 53 -28.26 20.26 -25.64
N GLY A 54 -27.86 21.02 -24.63
CA GLY A 54 -26.47 21.01 -24.15
C GLY A 54 -26.02 19.68 -23.54
N TRP A 55 -26.93 18.95 -22.90
CA TRP A 55 -26.62 17.69 -22.23
C TRP A 55 -26.30 16.55 -23.21
N ASP A 56 -26.96 16.50 -24.38
CA ASP A 56 -26.66 15.51 -25.43
C ASP A 56 -25.28 15.72 -26.09
N LEU A 57 -24.78 16.96 -26.08
CA LEU A 57 -23.50 17.30 -26.70
C LEU A 57 -22.28 16.84 -25.88
N VAL A 58 -22.45 16.44 -24.62
CA VAL A 58 -21.32 16.08 -23.73
C VAL A 58 -20.47 14.97 -24.35
N HIS A 59 -21.08 13.86 -24.79
CA HIS A 59 -20.34 12.75 -25.38
C HIS A 59 -19.69 13.10 -26.73
N LEU A 60 -20.29 14.02 -27.49
CA LEU A 60 -19.77 14.45 -28.79
C LEU A 60 -18.55 15.38 -28.65
N LEU A 61 -18.49 16.15 -27.56
CA LEU A 61 -17.42 17.11 -27.32
C LEU A 61 -16.19 16.49 -26.63
N LEU A 62 -16.35 15.42 -25.83
CA LEU A 62 -15.23 14.78 -25.11
C LEU A 62 -14.08 14.28 -26.00
N PRO A 63 -14.32 13.68 -27.19
CA PRO A 63 -13.24 13.27 -28.10
C PRO A 63 -12.42 14.44 -28.67
N LEU A 64 -12.97 15.66 -28.66
CA LEU A 64 -12.36 16.86 -29.25
C LEU A 64 -11.60 17.72 -28.23
N LEU A 65 -11.33 17.19 -27.03
CA LEU A 65 -10.52 17.87 -26.03
C LEU A 65 -9.05 17.93 -26.49
N PRO A 66 -8.31 19.02 -26.20
CA PRO A 66 -8.68 20.16 -25.36
C PRO A 66 -9.53 21.25 -26.06
N ALA A 67 -9.67 21.22 -27.38
CA ALA A 67 -10.28 22.31 -28.15
C ALA A 67 -11.76 22.57 -27.80
N SER A 68 -12.49 21.55 -27.34
CA SER A 68 -13.90 21.64 -26.94
C SER A 68 -14.15 22.05 -25.48
N GLU A 69 -13.11 22.34 -24.69
CA GLU A 69 -13.21 22.62 -23.26
C GLU A 69 -14.16 23.80 -22.96
N GLU A 70 -14.06 24.90 -23.72
CA GLU A 70 -14.90 26.09 -23.52
C GLU A 70 -16.39 25.79 -23.76
N CYS A 71 -16.71 24.96 -24.76
CA CYS A 71 -18.07 24.51 -25.03
C CYS A 71 -18.64 23.67 -23.86
N LEU A 72 -17.83 22.77 -23.29
CA LEU A 72 -18.22 21.95 -22.14
C LEU A 72 -18.45 22.81 -20.88
N GLN A 73 -17.60 23.81 -20.65
CA GLN A 73 -17.77 24.77 -19.55
C GLN A 73 -19.07 25.57 -19.68
N ASP A 74 -19.40 26.03 -20.89
CA ASP A 74 -20.67 26.71 -21.16
C ASP A 74 -21.88 25.81 -20.93
N ILE A 75 -21.80 24.53 -21.33
CA ILE A 75 -22.85 23.54 -21.06
C ILE A 75 -23.06 23.37 -19.56
N ALA A 76 -22.00 23.27 -18.75
CA ALA A 76 -22.15 23.19 -17.29
C ALA A 76 -22.72 24.49 -16.69
N ALA A 77 -22.30 25.66 -17.21
CA ALA A 77 -22.74 26.95 -16.71
C ALA A 77 -24.20 27.28 -17.05
N LYS A 78 -24.69 26.87 -18.23
CA LYS A 78 -25.98 27.31 -18.79
C LYS A 78 -26.98 26.18 -19.07
N GLY A 79 -26.54 24.95 -19.31
CA GLY A 79 -27.41 23.80 -19.64
C GLY A 79 -28.34 23.37 -18.51
N ASN A 80 -29.23 22.39 -18.71
CA ASN A 80 -30.04 21.84 -17.62
C ASN A 80 -29.13 21.05 -16.65
N PRO A 81 -28.91 21.50 -15.39
CA PRO A 81 -27.92 20.87 -14.52
C PRO A 81 -28.24 19.42 -14.19
N ARG A 82 -29.52 19.01 -14.15
CA ARG A 82 -29.90 17.63 -13.82
C ARG A 82 -29.52 16.66 -14.94
N GLU A 83 -29.90 16.98 -16.17
CA GLU A 83 -29.59 16.15 -17.34
C GLU A 83 -28.09 16.12 -17.62
N VAL A 84 -27.40 17.27 -17.47
CA VAL A 84 -25.95 17.32 -17.66
C VAL A 84 -25.23 16.47 -16.61
N ILE A 85 -25.67 16.46 -15.33
CA ILE A 85 -25.08 15.57 -14.31
C ILE A 85 -25.21 14.10 -14.72
N LEU A 86 -26.39 13.68 -15.21
CA LEU A 86 -26.60 12.31 -15.66
C LEU A 86 -25.68 11.95 -16.82
N LYS A 87 -25.54 12.83 -17.82
CA LYS A 87 -24.65 12.61 -18.97
C LYS A 87 -23.17 12.62 -18.63
N VAL A 88 -22.74 13.50 -17.74
CA VAL A 88 -21.36 13.50 -17.23
C VAL A 88 -21.06 12.23 -16.43
N THR A 89 -22.02 11.77 -15.63
CA THR A 89 -21.93 10.51 -14.87
C THR A 89 -21.85 9.29 -15.80
N GLU A 90 -22.66 9.26 -16.86
CA GLU A 90 -22.62 8.24 -17.92
C GLU A 90 -21.24 8.23 -18.62
N ALA A 91 -20.74 9.40 -19.01
CA ALA A 91 -19.43 9.55 -19.65
C ALA A 91 -18.27 9.06 -18.76
N LEU A 92 -18.29 9.35 -17.46
CA LEU A 92 -17.29 8.84 -16.51
C LEU A 92 -17.30 7.31 -16.46
N ARG A 93 -18.49 6.69 -16.46
CA ARG A 93 -18.62 5.21 -16.44
C ARG A 93 -18.20 4.55 -17.74
N LEU A 94 -18.21 5.26 -18.86
CA LEU A 94 -17.73 4.79 -20.15
C LEU A 94 -16.25 5.13 -20.39
N LEU A 95 -15.60 5.80 -19.44
CA LEU A 95 -14.21 6.18 -19.60
C LEU A 95 -13.30 4.95 -19.51
N GLU A 96 -12.45 4.82 -20.51
CA GLU A 96 -11.41 3.81 -20.63
C GLU A 96 -10.06 4.51 -20.67
N PHE A 97 -9.09 3.96 -19.93
CA PHE A 97 -7.73 4.51 -19.79
C PHE A 97 -6.69 3.68 -20.56
N GLU A 98 -7.10 2.58 -21.19
CA GLU A 98 -6.26 1.77 -22.07
C GLU A 98 -6.42 2.29 -23.51
N GLU A 99 -5.32 2.45 -24.22
CA GLU A 99 -5.38 2.57 -25.68
C GLU A 99 -5.80 1.19 -26.21
N PRO A 100 -6.79 1.09 -27.12
CA PRO A 100 -7.14 -0.20 -27.70
C PRO A 100 -5.86 -0.80 -28.30
N HIS A 101 -5.43 -1.95 -27.77
CA HIS A 101 -4.51 -2.80 -28.50
C HIS A 101 -5.19 -3.10 -29.83
N GLU A 102 -4.63 -2.58 -30.92
CA GLU A 102 -4.94 -3.11 -32.24
C GLU A 102 -4.52 -4.58 -32.21
N ASP A 103 -5.46 -5.46 -31.89
CA ASP A 103 -5.37 -6.89 -32.17
C ASP A 103 -5.28 -7.02 -33.69
N SER A 104 -4.06 -6.86 -34.19
CA SER A 104 -3.69 -7.06 -35.59
C SER A 104 -3.66 -8.57 -35.89
N ASP A 105 -4.84 -9.18 -35.88
CA ASP A 105 -5.13 -10.41 -36.61
C ASP A 105 -5.91 -10.05 -37.89
N GLU A 106 -5.28 -9.31 -38.80
CA GLU A 106 -5.69 -9.27 -40.21
C GLU A 106 -4.48 -9.40 -41.14
N GLU A 107 -4.72 -10.11 -42.23
CA GLU A 107 -3.76 -10.86 -43.03
C GLU A 107 -2.68 -10.02 -43.73
N ALA A 108 -1.51 -10.64 -43.90
CA ALA A 108 -0.39 -10.12 -44.67
C ALA A 108 -0.73 -9.89 -46.15
N ALA A 109 -0.55 -8.66 -46.63
CA ALA A 109 -0.25 -8.33 -48.04
C ALA A 109 0.45 -6.95 -48.15
N PRO A 110 1.26 -6.71 -49.19
CA PRO A 110 2.64 -6.26 -48.99
C PRO A 110 2.90 -4.75 -49.10
N LEU A 111 4.06 -4.40 -48.54
CA LEU A 111 4.79 -3.13 -48.60
C LEU A 111 4.69 -2.38 -49.96
N GLU A 112 4.22 -1.14 -49.92
CA GLU A 112 4.67 -0.09 -50.84
C GLU A 112 5.35 1.03 -50.04
N GLU A 113 6.66 1.17 -50.29
CA GLU A 113 7.47 2.29 -49.85
C GLU A 113 7.07 3.56 -50.61
N GLY A 114 6.80 4.65 -49.88
CA GLY A 114 6.91 5.99 -50.45
C GLY A 114 5.89 7.00 -49.96
N SER A 115 6.21 7.71 -48.87
CA SER A 115 6.40 9.18 -48.92
C SER A 115 6.39 9.76 -47.50
N SER A 116 7.55 10.29 -47.13
CA SER A 116 7.67 11.29 -46.07
C SER A 116 6.79 12.50 -46.42
N SER A 117 5.83 12.84 -45.55
CA SER A 117 5.27 14.19 -45.50
C SER A 117 5.30 14.71 -44.08
N LYS A 118 6.37 15.44 -43.81
CA LYS A 118 6.45 16.49 -42.79
C LYS A 118 5.35 17.52 -43.06
N VAL A 119 4.66 17.96 -42.02
CA VAL A 119 3.85 19.21 -42.03
C VAL A 119 4.35 20.08 -40.86
N PRO A 120 4.48 21.41 -41.05
CA PRO A 120 5.56 22.20 -40.48
C PRO A 120 5.19 22.89 -39.16
N ALA A 121 6.23 23.19 -38.38
CA ALA A 121 6.16 24.14 -37.28
C ALA A 121 5.74 25.53 -37.79
N VAL A 122 4.71 26.11 -37.18
CA VAL A 122 4.28 27.48 -37.42
C VAL A 122 5.13 28.41 -36.55
N GLU A 123 5.97 29.22 -37.19
CA GLU A 123 6.72 30.32 -36.58
C GLU A 123 5.74 31.42 -36.11
N VAL A 124 5.80 31.77 -34.82
CA VAL A 124 5.23 33.03 -34.30
C VAL A 124 6.41 33.91 -33.89
N GLY A 125 6.47 35.09 -34.51
CA GLY A 125 7.62 35.98 -34.55
C GLY A 125 8.14 36.47 -33.20
N GLU A 126 9.46 36.58 -33.13
CA GLU A 126 10.22 37.14 -32.03
C GLU A 126 9.97 38.65 -31.87
N SER A 127 9.52 39.07 -30.68
CA SER A 127 9.99 40.32 -30.09
C SER A 127 9.78 40.37 -28.57
N SER A 128 10.85 40.75 -27.87
CA SER A 128 10.91 41.30 -26.50
C SER A 128 10.96 40.34 -25.30
N THR A 129 12.20 40.02 -24.91
CA THR A 129 12.75 39.90 -23.54
C THR A 129 11.80 39.50 -22.40
N SER A 130 11.75 38.21 -22.08
CA SER A 130 11.55 37.64 -20.73
C SER A 130 11.93 36.14 -20.77
N PRO A 131 12.48 35.55 -19.68
CA PRO A 131 12.98 34.18 -19.73
C PRO A 131 11.84 33.19 -19.94
N ALA A 132 11.96 32.36 -20.98
CA ALA A 132 10.96 31.38 -21.39
C ALA A 132 10.78 30.29 -20.32
N LEU A 133 9.53 30.13 -19.87
CA LEU A 133 9.06 28.94 -19.15
C LEU A 133 9.13 27.72 -20.09
N PRO A 134 9.42 26.50 -19.56
CA PRO A 134 9.41 25.29 -20.37
C PRO A 134 7.99 25.00 -20.92
N PRO A 135 7.88 24.33 -22.09
CA PRO A 135 6.60 24.03 -22.74
C PRO A 135 5.76 23.07 -21.89
N THR A 136 4.50 23.41 -21.67
CA THR A 136 3.51 22.60 -20.95
C THR A 136 3.15 21.35 -21.77
N VAL A 137 3.48 20.16 -21.27
CA VAL A 137 3.04 18.89 -21.84
C VAL A 137 1.56 18.69 -21.47
N LEU A 138 0.69 18.50 -22.47
CA LEU A 138 -0.72 18.22 -22.24
C LEU A 138 -0.88 16.76 -21.74
N PRO A 139 -1.76 16.50 -20.75
CA PRO A 139 -2.01 15.15 -20.27
C PRO A 139 -2.68 14.29 -21.35
N PRO A 140 -2.57 12.95 -21.27
CA PRO A 140 -3.27 12.05 -22.18
C PRO A 140 -4.77 12.30 -22.23
N LEU A 141 -5.40 12.06 -23.39
CA LEU A 141 -6.81 12.36 -23.60
C LEU A 141 -7.75 11.71 -22.56
N PRO A 142 -7.58 10.44 -22.13
CA PRO A 142 -8.42 9.85 -21.08
C PRO A 142 -8.30 10.57 -19.72
N VAL A 143 -7.09 11.00 -19.36
CA VAL A 143 -6.83 11.76 -18.13
C VAL A 143 -7.50 13.12 -18.22
N LEU A 144 -7.34 13.82 -19.36
CA LEU A 144 -7.98 15.11 -19.60
C LEU A 144 -9.52 15.00 -19.56
N LYS A 145 -10.10 13.95 -20.15
CA LYS A 145 -11.54 13.66 -20.06
C LYS A 145 -11.99 13.52 -18.61
N PHE A 146 -11.25 12.76 -17.79
CA PHE A 146 -11.55 12.60 -16.36
C PHE A 146 -11.52 13.95 -15.63
N GLU A 147 -10.44 14.72 -15.77
CA GLU A 147 -10.29 16.02 -15.12
C GLU A 147 -11.44 16.97 -15.47
N ILE A 148 -11.76 17.09 -16.76
CA ILE A 148 -12.84 17.97 -17.23
C ILE A 148 -14.19 17.49 -16.73
N LEU A 149 -14.51 16.19 -16.81
CA LEU A 149 -15.79 15.66 -16.33
C LEU A 149 -15.98 15.92 -14.82
N VAL A 150 -14.93 15.76 -14.02
CA VAL A 150 -14.93 16.10 -12.59
C VAL A 150 -15.11 17.61 -12.36
N ASP A 151 -14.47 18.46 -13.18
CA ASP A 151 -14.64 19.92 -13.16
C ASP A 151 -16.08 20.35 -13.50
N LEU A 152 -16.73 19.69 -14.47
CA LEU A 152 -18.14 19.92 -14.78
C LEU A 152 -19.03 19.54 -13.59
N LEU A 153 -18.80 18.37 -12.96
CA LEU A 153 -19.55 17.95 -11.77
C LEU A 153 -19.45 18.98 -10.64
N MET A 154 -18.27 19.56 -10.41
CA MET A 154 -18.09 20.62 -9.42
C MET A 154 -18.98 21.84 -9.66
N ALA A 155 -19.09 22.30 -10.91
CA ALA A 155 -19.92 23.43 -11.27
C ALA A 155 -21.42 23.07 -11.17
N LEU A 156 -21.81 21.89 -11.65
CA LEU A 156 -23.19 21.43 -11.71
C LEU A 156 -23.78 21.18 -10.32
N HIS A 157 -23.05 20.51 -9.42
CA HIS A 157 -23.51 20.24 -8.05
C HIS A 157 -23.65 21.50 -7.19
N ARG A 158 -22.92 22.58 -7.52
CA ARG A 158 -23.13 23.89 -6.88
C ARG A 158 -24.37 24.62 -7.39
N ARG A 159 -24.79 24.30 -8.62
CA ARG A 159 -25.89 24.98 -9.32
C ARG A 159 -27.23 24.31 -9.08
N VAL A 160 -27.27 22.98 -9.03
CA VAL A 160 -28.50 22.19 -8.87
C VAL A 160 -29.19 22.50 -7.53
N LYS A 161 -30.50 22.80 -7.59
CA LYS A 161 -31.33 23.11 -6.43
C LYS A 161 -32.47 22.11 -6.32
N THR A 162 -32.24 21.06 -5.55
CA THR A 162 -33.19 19.96 -5.33
C THR A 162 -33.41 19.71 -3.85
N LYS A 163 -34.55 19.09 -3.53
CA LYS A 163 -34.89 18.65 -2.17
C LYS A 163 -33.95 17.57 -1.64
N TYR A 164 -33.42 16.72 -2.52
CA TYR A 164 -32.58 15.57 -2.20
C TYR A 164 -31.26 15.61 -3.00
N PRO A 165 -30.35 16.55 -2.71
CA PRO A 165 -29.08 16.68 -3.42
C PRO A 165 -28.16 15.47 -3.23
N SER A 166 -28.30 14.77 -2.10
CA SER A 166 -27.57 13.53 -1.77
C SER A 166 -27.70 12.45 -2.86
N ARG A 167 -28.88 12.34 -3.49
CA ARG A 167 -29.13 11.33 -4.54
C ARG A 167 -28.28 11.55 -5.77
N PHE A 168 -28.27 12.79 -6.29
CA PHE A 168 -27.43 13.15 -7.43
C PHE A 168 -25.94 13.00 -7.08
N LEU A 169 -25.55 13.42 -5.87
CA LEU A 169 -24.17 13.32 -5.43
C LEU A 169 -23.70 11.87 -5.32
N SER A 170 -24.51 10.98 -4.73
CA SER A 170 -24.19 9.56 -4.60
C SER A 170 -23.87 8.92 -5.96
N THR A 171 -24.75 9.11 -6.95
CA THR A 171 -24.56 8.56 -8.29
C THR A 171 -23.31 9.12 -8.97
N SER A 172 -23.05 10.43 -8.83
CA SER A 172 -21.84 11.06 -9.38
C SER A 172 -20.56 10.55 -8.71
N LEU A 173 -20.52 10.45 -7.38
CA LEU A 173 -19.34 9.96 -6.65
C LEU A 173 -19.03 8.51 -6.99
N GLN A 174 -20.05 7.65 -7.12
CA GLN A 174 -19.87 6.27 -7.60
C GLN A 174 -19.27 6.23 -9.01
N ALA A 175 -19.76 7.07 -9.94
CA ALA A 175 -19.19 7.12 -11.30
C ALA A 175 -17.74 7.61 -11.31
N VAL A 176 -17.40 8.59 -10.47
CA VAL A 176 -16.00 9.04 -10.30
C VAL A 176 -15.14 7.90 -9.76
N LEU A 177 -15.58 7.17 -8.73
CA LEU A 177 -14.84 6.02 -8.20
C LEU A 177 -14.65 4.90 -9.23
N VAL A 178 -15.70 4.57 -9.99
CA VAL A 178 -15.62 3.55 -11.05
C VAL A 178 -14.59 3.95 -12.11
N ALA A 179 -14.61 5.20 -12.57
CA ALA A 179 -13.63 5.71 -13.52
C ALA A 179 -12.22 5.71 -12.91
N TYR A 180 -12.09 6.20 -11.68
CA TYR A 180 -10.82 6.24 -10.95
C TYR A 180 -10.18 4.85 -10.81
N ASN A 181 -10.97 3.83 -10.49
CA ASN A 181 -10.46 2.47 -10.28
C ASN A 181 -10.07 1.74 -11.56
N ARG A 182 -10.57 2.16 -12.72
CA ARG A 182 -10.12 1.64 -14.01
C ARG A 182 -8.77 2.19 -14.44
N ALA A 183 -8.37 3.37 -13.96
CA ALA A 183 -7.10 3.96 -14.33
C ALA A 183 -5.93 3.15 -13.73
N ARG A 184 -4.95 2.76 -14.56
CA ARG A 184 -3.71 2.12 -14.07
C ARG A 184 -2.51 3.09 -14.06
N THR A 185 -2.61 4.19 -14.79
CA THR A 185 -1.58 5.22 -14.95
C THR A 185 -2.12 6.58 -14.51
N HIS A 186 -1.21 7.56 -14.31
CA HIS A 186 -1.57 8.94 -13.92
C HIS A 186 -2.41 9.08 -12.64
N ARG A 187 -2.28 8.13 -11.70
CA ARG A 187 -3.05 8.10 -10.44
C ARG A 187 -2.90 9.38 -9.62
N ASP A 188 -1.72 10.02 -9.62
CA ASP A 188 -1.48 11.29 -8.93
C ASP A 188 -2.42 12.41 -9.42
N GLU A 189 -2.53 12.58 -10.75
CA GLU A 189 -3.37 13.62 -11.39
C GLU A 189 -4.87 13.39 -11.11
N LEU A 190 -5.30 12.14 -11.25
CA LEU A 190 -6.68 11.73 -10.97
C LEU A 190 -7.05 11.94 -9.49
N THR A 191 -6.15 11.59 -8.58
CA THR A 191 -6.35 11.77 -7.13
C THR A 191 -6.47 13.24 -6.78
N LEU A 192 -5.62 14.10 -7.35
CA LEU A 192 -5.69 15.55 -7.15
C LEU A 192 -7.01 16.14 -7.66
N SER A 193 -7.53 15.63 -8.79
CA SER A 193 -8.86 16.01 -9.31
C SER A 193 -9.99 15.58 -8.38
N ALA A 194 -9.94 14.37 -7.81
CA ALA A 194 -10.89 13.91 -6.81
C ALA A 194 -10.83 14.74 -5.51
N VAL A 195 -9.63 15.09 -5.04
CA VAL A 195 -9.43 15.99 -3.89
C VAL A 195 -10.02 17.38 -4.18
N LYS A 196 -9.81 17.91 -5.40
CA LYS A 196 -10.37 19.20 -5.85
C LYS A 196 -11.90 19.16 -5.85
N LEU A 197 -12.52 18.08 -6.31
CA LEU A 197 -13.98 17.86 -6.26
C LEU A 197 -14.51 18.01 -4.83
N VAL A 198 -13.99 17.22 -3.90
CA VAL A 198 -14.46 17.19 -2.51
C VAL A 198 -14.26 18.54 -1.82
N LYS A 199 -13.11 19.18 -2.04
CA LYS A 199 -12.81 20.53 -1.50
C LYS A 199 -13.80 21.58 -2.02
N THR A 200 -14.13 21.51 -3.29
CA THR A 200 -15.03 22.45 -3.96
C THR A 200 -16.47 22.28 -3.49
N LEU A 201 -16.92 21.04 -3.28
CA LEU A 201 -18.27 20.73 -2.79
C LEU A 201 -18.42 20.96 -1.27
N SER A 202 -17.37 20.75 -0.48
CA SER A 202 -17.37 21.02 0.96
C SER A 202 -17.27 22.51 1.32
N GLY A 203 -16.87 23.36 0.37
CA GLY A 203 -16.73 24.81 0.60
C GLY A 203 -15.54 25.21 1.47
N THR A 204 -14.56 24.32 1.63
CA THR A 204 -13.37 24.52 2.47
C THR A 204 -12.43 25.55 1.84
N LYS A 205 -12.10 26.61 2.59
CA LYS A 205 -11.37 27.80 2.10
C LYS A 205 -9.83 27.67 2.11
N ARG A 206 -9.28 26.53 2.53
CA ARG A 206 -7.82 26.36 2.63
C ARG A 206 -7.20 26.44 1.21
N PRO A 207 -6.17 27.27 0.94
CA PRO A 207 -5.53 27.32 -0.38
C PRO A 207 -4.95 25.95 -0.77
N HIS A 208 -4.81 25.66 -2.08
CA HIS A 208 -4.03 24.49 -2.50
C HIS A 208 -2.59 24.65 -1.99
N LEU A 209 -2.03 23.57 -1.43
CA LEU A 209 -0.58 23.51 -1.28
C LEU A 209 0.01 23.56 -2.70
N PRO A 210 0.99 24.44 -2.98
CA PRO A 210 1.53 24.55 -4.33
C PRO A 210 2.09 23.19 -4.74
N PRO A 211 1.72 22.64 -5.92
CA PRO A 211 2.37 21.45 -6.44
C PRO A 211 3.84 21.80 -6.64
N ARG A 212 4.73 21.12 -5.91
CA ARG A 212 6.18 21.22 -6.11
C ARG A 212 6.62 20.10 -7.05
N ALA A 213 6.06 20.11 -8.23
CA ALA A 213 6.52 19.47 -9.45
C ALA A 213 5.72 20.14 -10.57
N SER A 214 6.34 20.34 -11.72
CA SER A 214 5.76 20.96 -12.91
C SER A 214 4.72 20.05 -13.57
N SER A 215 3.64 19.71 -12.86
CA SER A 215 2.42 19.17 -13.43
C SER A 215 1.43 20.32 -13.57
N ALA A 216 1.07 20.57 -14.83
CA ALA A 216 0.26 21.67 -15.27
C ALA A 216 -1.14 21.60 -14.67
N ASN A 217 -1.42 22.44 -13.67
CA ASN A 217 -2.76 22.98 -13.47
C ASN A 217 -2.61 24.33 -12.74
N LEU A 218 -2.14 25.33 -13.52
CA LEU A 218 -2.44 26.72 -13.21
C LEU A 218 -3.93 26.80 -12.94
N LEU A 219 -4.28 27.31 -11.77
CA LEU A 219 -5.63 27.63 -11.33
C LEU A 219 -6.51 28.08 -12.51
N ARG A 220 -7.25 27.14 -13.13
CA ARG A 220 -8.21 27.45 -14.19
C ARG A 220 -9.31 28.24 -13.51
N ALA A 221 -9.34 29.54 -13.76
CA ALA A 221 -10.33 30.43 -13.21
C ALA A 221 -11.68 30.07 -13.86
N ALA A 222 -12.56 29.40 -13.11
CA ALA A 222 -13.95 29.28 -13.51
C ALA A 222 -14.50 30.70 -13.76
N THR A 223 -14.99 30.94 -14.96
CA THR A 223 -15.68 32.17 -15.32
C THR A 223 -16.88 32.31 -14.38
N GLY A 224 -16.90 33.40 -13.61
CA GLY A 224 -17.84 33.61 -12.50
C GLY A 224 -19.30 33.86 -12.87
N PHE A 225 -19.77 33.36 -14.02
CA PHE A 225 -21.15 33.49 -14.49
C PHE A 225 -21.77 32.11 -14.67
N SER A 226 -22.64 31.72 -13.73
CA SER A 226 -23.44 30.50 -13.80
C SER A 226 -24.91 30.88 -13.72
N GLU A 227 -25.71 30.36 -14.64
CA GLU A 227 -27.16 30.61 -14.68
C GLU A 227 -27.86 29.88 -13.52
N PRO A 228 -29.03 30.34 -13.05
CA PRO A 228 -29.78 29.62 -12.04
C PRO A 228 -30.26 28.25 -12.58
N ASP A 229 -30.57 27.33 -11.67
CA ASP A 229 -31.20 26.06 -12.03
C ASP A 229 -32.62 26.31 -12.59
N PRO A 230 -32.90 25.98 -13.87
CA PRO A 230 -34.21 26.21 -14.49
C PRO A 230 -35.33 25.40 -13.82
N GLU A 231 -35.00 24.30 -13.15
CA GLU A 231 -35.95 23.42 -12.45
C GLU A 231 -35.86 23.54 -10.93
N ALA A 232 -35.32 24.65 -10.42
CA ALA A 232 -35.10 24.86 -8.99
C ALA A 232 -36.37 24.59 -8.16
N GLN A 233 -36.24 23.70 -7.18
CA GLN A 233 -37.30 23.48 -6.20
C GLN A 233 -37.27 24.59 -5.14
N SER A 234 -38.44 25.00 -4.66
CA SER A 234 -38.59 26.13 -3.72
C SER A 234 -38.18 25.80 -2.29
N GLU A 235 -38.18 24.52 -1.92
CA GLU A 235 -37.80 24.05 -0.58
C GLU A 235 -36.27 23.93 -0.48
N PRO A 236 -35.60 24.61 0.47
CA PRO A 236 -34.18 24.42 0.69
C PRO A 236 -33.89 23.01 1.24
N PRO A 237 -32.70 22.44 0.96
CA PRO A 237 -32.31 21.14 1.47
C PRO A 237 -32.32 21.15 3.01
N SER A 238 -32.83 20.06 3.60
CA SER A 238 -32.93 19.91 5.04
C SER A 238 -31.54 19.75 5.69
N ALA A 239 -31.44 19.98 7.00
CA ALA A 239 -30.18 19.73 7.73
C ALA A 239 -29.74 18.25 7.64
N HIS A 240 -30.70 17.32 7.57
CA HIS A 240 -30.42 15.90 7.38
C HIS A 240 -29.72 15.61 6.03
N GLU A 241 -30.14 16.30 4.97
CA GLU A 241 -29.49 16.19 3.64
C GLU A 241 -28.06 16.71 3.66
N GLN A 242 -27.76 17.76 4.44
CA GLN A 242 -26.40 18.25 4.59
C GLN A 242 -25.50 17.23 5.31
N THR A 243 -26.02 16.54 6.32
CA THR A 243 -25.31 15.44 6.98
C THR A 243 -25.06 14.27 6.02
N LEU A 244 -26.06 13.88 5.22
CA LEU A 244 -25.92 12.86 4.18
C LEU A 244 -24.83 13.23 3.16
N VAL A 245 -24.88 14.46 2.63
CA VAL A 245 -23.88 14.97 1.68
C VAL A 245 -22.48 14.95 2.27
N ASN A 246 -22.31 15.43 3.52
CA ASN A 246 -21.00 15.39 4.17
C ASN A 246 -20.52 13.94 4.33
N ARG A 247 -21.38 13.04 4.79
CA ARG A 247 -21.02 11.63 4.97
C ARG A 247 -20.66 10.92 3.65
N LEU A 248 -21.35 11.23 2.56
CA LEU A 248 -21.00 10.76 1.21
C LEU A 248 -19.59 11.22 0.80
N LEU A 249 -19.24 12.48 1.06
CA LEU A 249 -17.91 13.02 0.78
C LEU A 249 -16.82 12.38 1.65
N GLN A 250 -17.12 12.12 2.93
CA GLN A 250 -16.23 11.40 3.85
C GLN A 250 -15.96 9.98 3.34
N SER A 251 -17.01 9.22 3.04
CA SER A 251 -16.91 7.86 2.50
C SER A 251 -16.15 7.83 1.17
N PHE A 252 -16.47 8.72 0.24
CA PHE A 252 -15.76 8.86 -1.02
C PHE A 252 -14.25 9.13 -0.80
N LEU A 253 -13.90 10.05 0.10
CA LEU A 253 -12.50 10.35 0.38
C LEU A 253 -11.74 9.16 0.98
N THR A 254 -12.41 8.35 1.82
CA THR A 254 -11.81 7.12 2.36
C THR A 254 -11.53 6.07 1.28
N HIS A 255 -12.42 5.91 0.29
CA HIS A 255 -12.16 4.99 -0.84
C HIS A 255 -11.06 5.52 -1.77
N VAL A 256 -11.05 6.82 -2.06
CA VAL A 256 -9.99 7.43 -2.91
C VAL A 256 -8.60 7.22 -2.30
N VAL A 257 -8.45 7.39 -0.98
CA VAL A 257 -7.14 7.18 -0.33
C VAL A 257 -6.76 5.71 -0.25
N GLU A 258 -7.73 4.82 -0.03
CA GLU A 258 -7.50 3.37 -0.10
C GLU A 258 -6.91 2.98 -1.45
N ASP A 259 -7.66 3.29 -2.51
CA ASP A 259 -7.28 2.93 -3.88
C ASP A 259 -5.98 3.63 -4.30
N TYR A 260 -5.74 4.88 -3.89
CA TYR A 260 -4.47 5.57 -4.14
C TYR A 260 -3.30 4.86 -3.48
N VAL A 261 -3.36 4.64 -2.17
CA VAL A 261 -2.23 4.08 -1.39
C VAL A 261 -1.94 2.64 -1.79
N LEU A 262 -2.97 1.84 -2.10
CA LEU A 262 -2.78 0.46 -2.57
C LEU A 262 -2.14 0.36 -3.96
N THR A 263 -2.22 1.42 -4.79
CA THR A 263 -1.53 1.46 -6.10
C THR A 263 -0.05 1.83 -6.01
N LEU A 264 0.43 2.23 -4.83
CA LEU A 264 1.82 2.63 -4.64
C LEU A 264 2.74 1.41 -4.64
N ASN A 265 3.23 1.06 -5.82
CA ASN A 265 4.14 -0.05 -6.02
C ASN A 265 5.54 0.25 -5.47
N SER A 266 6.18 -0.82 -5.00
CA SER A 266 7.51 -0.82 -4.41
C SER A 266 8.60 -0.88 -5.47
N GLU A 267 8.79 0.23 -6.17
CA GLU A 267 10.02 0.44 -6.92
C GLU A 267 11.18 0.58 -5.93
N GLU A 268 12.23 -0.23 -6.09
CA GLU A 268 13.43 -0.19 -5.24
C GLU A 268 13.17 -0.35 -3.72
N ASP A 269 12.28 -1.27 -3.33
CA ASP A 269 11.99 -1.62 -1.92
C ASP A 269 11.48 -0.42 -1.08
N VAL A 270 10.58 0.40 -1.66
CA VAL A 270 9.84 1.45 -0.97
C VAL A 270 8.37 1.08 -0.84
N PRO A 271 7.97 0.34 0.22
CA PRO A 271 6.60 -0.12 0.39
C PRO A 271 5.66 1.04 0.72
N GLY A 272 4.74 1.38 -0.19
CA GLY A 272 3.74 2.44 0.02
C GLY A 272 4.37 3.80 0.35
N LEU A 273 4.22 4.24 1.61
CA LEU A 273 4.78 5.49 2.16
C LEU A 273 6.02 5.25 3.04
N ALA A 274 6.47 4.00 3.13
CA ALA A 274 7.57 3.50 3.95
C ALA A 274 7.51 4.03 5.39
N TRP A 275 6.31 4.10 5.96
CA TRP A 275 6.08 4.60 7.30
C TRP A 275 6.84 3.79 8.35
N SER A 276 6.77 2.46 8.27
CA SER A 276 7.48 1.56 9.19
C SER A 276 8.99 1.78 9.16
N SER A 277 9.58 1.86 7.97
CA SER A 277 11.02 2.13 7.79
C SER A 277 11.45 3.49 8.31
N ARG A 278 10.70 4.55 8.01
CA ARG A 278 11.02 5.91 8.47
C ARG A 278 10.87 6.06 9.99
N LEU A 279 9.93 5.35 10.60
CA LEU A 279 9.79 5.29 12.06
C LEU A 279 10.97 4.54 12.68
N MET A 280 11.38 3.40 12.12
CA MET A 280 12.53 2.66 12.64
C MET A 280 13.85 3.43 12.52
N GLU A 281 14.06 4.17 11.43
CA GLU A 281 15.21 5.08 11.31
C GLU A 281 15.24 6.15 12.41
N LYS A 282 14.05 6.56 12.88
CA LYS A 282 13.92 7.52 13.98
C LYS A 282 14.12 6.87 15.35
N TYR A 283 13.49 5.73 15.61
CA TYR A 283 13.47 5.08 16.92
C TYR A 283 14.78 4.34 17.22
N GLU A 284 15.37 3.72 16.20
CA GLU A 284 16.53 2.82 16.32
C GLU A 284 17.68 3.27 15.40
N PRO A 285 18.25 4.47 15.61
CA PRO A 285 19.29 5.03 14.74
C PRO A 285 20.58 4.20 14.72
N GLU A 286 20.82 3.40 15.77
CA GLU A 286 21.95 2.48 15.87
C GLU A 286 21.86 1.27 14.94
N ARG A 287 20.66 0.98 14.42
CA ARG A 287 20.39 -0.16 13.52
C ARG A 287 20.45 0.22 12.04
N ILE A 288 20.72 1.49 11.74
CA ILE A 288 20.84 1.98 10.37
C ILE A 288 22.10 1.39 9.72
N VAL A 289 21.92 0.76 8.55
CA VAL A 289 23.02 0.15 7.80
C VAL A 289 23.95 1.25 7.23
N PRO A 290 25.24 1.26 7.59
CA PRO A 290 26.18 2.25 7.06
C PRO A 290 26.27 2.19 5.53
N GLY A 291 26.17 3.34 4.88
CA GLY A 291 26.27 3.47 3.42
C GLY A 291 24.97 3.20 2.64
N LYS A 292 23.89 2.72 3.29
CA LYS A 292 22.55 2.68 2.68
C LYS A 292 21.88 4.05 2.82
N ARG A 293 21.26 4.54 1.74
CA ARG A 293 20.47 5.79 1.77
C ARG A 293 19.23 5.58 2.65
N GLN A 294 18.94 6.52 3.54
CA GLN A 294 17.81 6.44 4.45
C GLN A 294 16.49 6.71 3.69
N TYR A 295 15.42 6.06 4.12
CA TYR A 295 14.07 6.31 3.61
C TYR A 295 13.63 7.74 3.92
N ALA A 296 13.97 8.28 5.10
CA ALA A 296 13.70 9.68 5.43
C ALA A 296 14.30 10.65 4.41
N ASP A 297 15.55 10.43 3.99
CA ASP A 297 16.24 11.26 2.98
C ASP A 297 15.61 11.10 1.59
N ARG A 298 15.29 9.87 1.19
CA ARG A 298 14.58 9.60 -0.08
C ARG A 298 13.26 10.37 -0.17
N PHE A 299 12.45 10.35 0.89
CA PHE A 299 11.20 11.10 0.95
C PHE A 299 11.38 12.62 1.03
N ALA A 300 12.58 13.09 1.40
CA ALA A 300 12.93 14.51 1.44
C ALA A 300 13.57 15.02 0.13
N GLU A 301 14.14 14.14 -0.70
CA GLU A 301 14.94 14.49 -1.88
C GLU A 301 14.30 14.03 -3.20
N ASP A 302 13.73 12.82 -3.26
CA ASP A 302 13.19 12.25 -4.49
C ASP A 302 11.81 12.84 -4.81
N GLU A 303 11.61 13.33 -6.04
CA GLU A 303 10.40 14.06 -6.44
C GLU A 303 9.14 13.19 -6.38
N ASP A 304 9.23 11.91 -6.79
CA ASP A 304 8.10 10.98 -6.74
C ASP A 304 7.64 10.72 -5.30
N MET A 305 8.59 10.53 -4.37
CA MET A 305 8.29 10.28 -2.96
C MET A 305 7.70 11.51 -2.26
N LYS A 306 8.18 12.70 -2.63
CA LYS A 306 7.59 13.97 -2.20
C LYS A 306 6.15 14.11 -2.72
N SER A 307 5.89 13.77 -3.98
CA SER A 307 4.54 13.80 -4.57
C SER A 307 3.58 12.91 -3.78
N ARG A 308 3.95 11.64 -3.54
CA ARG A 308 3.16 10.67 -2.75
C ARG A 308 2.81 11.24 -1.36
N SER A 309 3.82 11.74 -0.65
CA SER A 309 3.62 12.35 0.69
C SER A 309 2.74 13.59 0.66
N ALA A 310 2.87 14.43 -0.38
CA ALA A 310 2.08 15.65 -0.52
C ALA A 310 0.60 15.35 -0.82
N ILE A 311 0.33 14.35 -1.68
CA ILE A 311 -1.03 13.92 -2.02
C ILE A 311 -1.73 13.36 -0.78
N VAL A 312 -1.11 12.40 -0.08
CA VAL A 312 -1.67 11.86 1.18
C VAL A 312 -1.84 12.97 2.22
N GLY A 313 -0.90 13.90 2.33
CA GLY A 313 -1.01 15.06 3.22
C GLY A 313 -2.20 15.98 2.89
N GLN A 314 -2.53 16.18 1.61
CA GLN A 314 -3.71 16.92 1.18
C GLN A 314 -5.01 16.19 1.53
N ILE A 315 -5.07 14.87 1.31
CA ILE A 315 -6.21 14.04 1.69
C ILE A 315 -6.44 14.10 3.20
N VAL A 316 -5.38 13.94 4.02
CA VAL A 316 -5.49 14.02 5.49
C VAL A 316 -6.00 15.38 5.95
N ALA A 317 -5.52 16.47 5.35
CA ALA A 317 -5.99 17.82 5.68
C ALA A 317 -7.47 18.01 5.30
N LEU A 318 -7.87 17.54 4.12
CA LEU A 318 -9.25 17.59 3.66
C LEU A 318 -10.18 16.73 4.53
N ALA A 319 -9.71 15.56 4.95
CA ALA A 319 -10.41 14.69 5.89
C ALA A 319 -10.72 15.38 7.23
N GLN A 320 -9.74 16.13 7.76
CA GLN A 320 -9.94 16.96 8.95
C GLN A 320 -10.93 18.10 8.69
N ASP A 321 -10.83 18.77 7.54
CA ASP A 321 -11.73 19.87 7.17
C ASP A 321 -13.19 19.39 6.96
N LEU A 322 -13.41 18.12 6.56
CA LEU A 322 -14.72 17.46 6.50
C LEU A 322 -15.27 17.05 7.89
N GLY A 323 -14.49 17.21 8.95
CA GLY A 323 -14.87 16.84 10.31
C GLY A 323 -14.77 15.34 10.61
N MET A 324 -13.96 14.58 9.85
CA MET A 324 -13.74 13.16 10.16
C MET A 324 -12.92 13.01 11.43
N LYS A 325 -13.60 12.59 12.49
CA LYS A 325 -13.04 12.36 13.81
C LYS A 325 -12.18 11.10 13.84
N THR A 326 -11.15 11.10 14.67
CA THR A 326 -10.25 9.95 14.77
C THR A 326 -10.96 8.75 15.39
N GLU A 327 -11.90 8.97 16.31
CA GLU A 327 -12.69 7.90 16.93
C GLU A 327 -13.56 7.16 15.90
N GLU A 328 -14.11 7.87 14.91
CA GLU A 328 -14.89 7.27 13.83
C GLU A 328 -14.01 6.40 12.92
N LEU A 329 -12.78 6.83 12.65
CA LEU A 329 -11.81 6.02 11.90
C LEU A 329 -11.45 4.74 12.66
N VAL A 330 -11.17 4.86 13.97
CA VAL A 330 -10.86 3.69 14.82
C VAL A 330 -12.05 2.74 14.89
N GLN A 331 -13.28 3.24 15.01
CA GLN A 331 -14.47 2.39 14.99
C GLN A 331 -14.59 1.59 13.68
N ALA A 332 -14.33 2.21 12.53
CA ALA A 332 -14.34 1.52 11.25
C ALA A 332 -13.22 0.45 11.16
N ILE A 333 -12.02 0.77 11.64
CA ILE A 333 -10.85 -0.14 11.64
C ILE A 333 -11.08 -1.37 12.53
N MET A 334 -11.72 -1.18 13.70
CA MET A 334 -11.92 -2.23 14.70
C MET A 334 -13.15 -3.10 14.43
N ASP A 335 -14.04 -2.70 13.52
CA ASP A 335 -15.22 -3.48 13.16
C ASP A 335 -14.80 -4.79 12.46
N PRO A 336 -15.17 -5.97 13.00
CA PRO A 336 -14.79 -7.26 12.42
C PRO A 336 -15.65 -7.68 11.20
N GLU A 337 -16.73 -6.96 10.87
CA GLU A 337 -17.57 -7.34 9.72
C GLU A 337 -16.82 -7.20 8.39
N ILE A 338 -17.02 -8.14 7.45
CA ILE A 338 -16.43 -7.98 6.11
C ILE A 338 -17.14 -6.83 5.40
N GLU A 339 -16.38 -5.91 4.81
CA GLU A 339 -16.95 -4.83 4.00
C GLU A 339 -17.82 -5.39 2.87
N LYS A 340 -19.05 -4.89 2.80
CA LYS A 340 -19.97 -5.25 1.73
C LYS A 340 -19.54 -4.52 0.46
N GLN A 341 -18.85 -5.23 -0.42
CA GLN A 341 -18.57 -4.71 -1.75
C GLN A 341 -19.86 -4.65 -2.57
N GLY A 342 -20.12 -3.50 -3.18
CA GLY A 342 -21.22 -3.34 -4.14
C GLY A 342 -21.04 -4.25 -5.35
N ILE A 343 -22.13 -4.56 -6.04
CA ILE A 343 -22.08 -5.40 -7.25
C ILE A 343 -21.49 -4.55 -8.39
N PRO A 344 -20.38 -4.98 -9.03
CA PRO A 344 -19.78 -4.23 -10.13
C PRO A 344 -20.79 -3.95 -11.24
N GLY A 345 -21.02 -2.67 -11.55
CA GLY A 345 -21.93 -2.23 -12.60
C GLY A 345 -23.41 -2.13 -12.20
N ALA A 346 -23.79 -2.47 -10.97
CA ALA A 346 -25.10 -2.18 -10.42
C ALA A 346 -25.07 -0.84 -9.66
N GLU A 347 -26.13 -0.04 -9.78
CA GLU A 347 -26.31 1.13 -8.93
C GLU A 347 -26.87 0.68 -7.58
N ASP A 348 -26.16 1.02 -6.52
CA ASP A 348 -26.72 0.90 -5.18
C ASP A 348 -27.86 1.91 -5.01
N GLU A 349 -28.93 1.48 -4.34
CA GLU A 349 -30.01 2.40 -3.98
C GLU A 349 -29.46 3.55 -3.15
N PRO A 350 -29.95 4.79 -3.35
CA PRO A 350 -29.46 5.94 -2.60
C PRO A 350 -29.69 5.73 -1.09
N PRO A 351 -28.70 6.07 -0.25
CA PRO A 351 -28.78 5.79 1.18
C PRO A 351 -29.97 6.52 1.82
N ASN A 352 -30.65 5.84 2.74
CA ASN A 352 -31.82 6.40 3.45
C ASN A 352 -31.41 7.25 4.66
N SER A 353 -30.23 6.98 5.22
CA SER A 353 -29.65 7.73 6.35
C SER A 353 -28.12 7.81 6.24
N ALA A 354 -27.52 8.75 6.98
CA ALA A 354 -26.06 8.90 7.00
C ALA A 354 -25.35 7.71 7.68
N GLU A 355 -26.04 7.02 8.60
CA GLU A 355 -25.51 5.83 9.28
C GLU A 355 -25.39 4.63 8.32
N ASP A 356 -26.20 4.60 7.26
CA ASP A 356 -26.16 3.56 6.22
C ASP A 356 -24.93 3.69 5.29
N ILE A 357 -24.14 4.77 5.43
CA ILE A 357 -22.99 5.04 4.58
C ILE A 357 -21.71 4.69 5.36
N PRO A 358 -21.13 3.49 5.15
CA PRO A 358 -19.89 3.12 5.80
C PRO A 358 -18.70 3.91 5.24
N LEU A 359 -17.68 4.07 6.08
CA LEU A 359 -16.36 4.46 5.62
C LEU A 359 -15.63 3.20 5.14
N SER A 360 -14.74 3.35 4.16
CA SER A 360 -13.80 2.27 3.83
C SER A 360 -12.90 2.03 5.05
N LYS A 361 -12.75 0.77 5.46
CA LYS A 361 -11.93 0.37 6.62
C LYS A 361 -10.46 0.50 6.29
N THR A 362 -10.02 0.06 5.12
CA THR A 362 -8.62 0.21 4.68
C THR A 362 -8.27 1.68 4.51
N GLY A 363 -9.16 2.48 3.92
CA GLY A 363 -9.00 3.92 3.79
C GLY A 363 -8.95 4.62 5.15
N SER A 364 -9.80 4.18 6.09
CA SER A 364 -9.78 4.67 7.47
C SER A 364 -8.47 4.32 8.17
N LEU A 365 -7.95 3.11 7.97
CA LEU A 365 -6.64 2.67 8.47
C LEU A 365 -5.51 3.55 7.93
N PHE A 366 -5.48 3.84 6.63
CA PHE A 366 -4.46 4.72 6.04
C PHE A 366 -4.56 6.15 6.57
N LEU A 367 -5.76 6.72 6.72
CA LEU A 367 -5.91 8.06 7.29
C LEU A 367 -5.48 8.12 8.76
N PHE A 368 -5.87 7.11 9.54
CA PHE A 368 -5.49 7.01 10.94
C PHE A 368 -3.98 6.88 11.10
N ALA A 369 -3.34 6.00 10.32
CA ALA A 369 -1.90 5.83 10.33
C ALA A 369 -1.18 7.09 9.85
N ALA A 370 -1.63 7.73 8.78
CA ALA A 370 -1.02 8.97 8.30
C ALA A 370 -1.06 10.09 9.35
N ARG A 371 -2.15 10.21 10.12
CA ARG A 371 -2.24 11.14 11.27
C ARG A 371 -1.24 10.77 12.36
N SER A 372 -1.19 9.50 12.73
CA SER A 372 -0.33 8.98 13.80
C SER A 372 1.16 9.13 13.46
N VAL A 373 1.58 8.70 12.27
CA VAL A 373 2.96 8.79 11.79
C VAL A 373 3.39 10.24 11.64
N LYS A 374 2.51 11.14 11.17
CA LYS A 374 2.81 12.57 11.10
C LYS A 374 3.10 13.16 12.47
N GLN A 375 2.34 12.79 13.50
CA GLN A 375 2.57 13.23 14.87
C GLN A 375 3.94 12.76 15.37
N GLU A 376 4.26 11.49 15.14
CA GLU A 376 5.56 10.93 15.53
C GLU A 376 6.71 11.58 14.77
N LEU A 377 6.71 11.57 13.44
CA LEU A 377 7.86 12.04 12.65
C LEU A 377 8.11 13.55 12.75
N TYR A 378 7.10 14.38 12.99
CA TYR A 378 7.24 15.84 12.87
C TYR A 378 7.07 16.65 14.14
N SER A 379 6.73 16.04 15.29
CA SER A 379 6.88 16.49 16.72
C SER A 379 6.44 17.92 17.14
N ASN A 380 6.11 18.80 16.21
CA ASN A 380 5.73 20.20 16.39
C ASN A 380 4.21 20.41 16.27
N VAL A 381 3.46 19.33 16.04
CA VAL A 381 2.01 19.33 16.12
C VAL A 381 1.67 19.11 17.58
N SER A 382 0.90 20.04 18.16
CA SER A 382 0.30 19.91 19.50
C SER A 382 -0.22 18.49 19.72
N VAL A 383 -0.14 18.01 20.96
CA VAL A 383 -0.73 16.73 21.41
C VAL A 383 -2.21 16.73 21.03
N ASP A 384 -2.53 16.29 19.81
CA ASP A 384 -3.88 15.96 19.43
C ASP A 384 -4.24 14.71 20.25
N ASP A 385 -5.48 14.67 20.76
CA ASP A 385 -6.11 13.55 21.46
C ASP A 385 -6.30 12.34 20.51
N THR A 386 -5.27 11.98 19.73
CA THR A 386 -5.29 10.79 18.89
C THR A 386 -5.33 9.59 19.84
N PRO A 387 -6.38 8.75 19.83
CA PRO A 387 -6.44 7.57 20.68
C PRO A 387 -5.20 6.71 20.44
N SER A 388 -4.49 6.38 21.51
CA SER A 388 -3.32 5.52 21.46
C SER A 388 -3.77 4.08 21.23
N ILE A 389 -3.28 3.46 20.16
CA ILE A 389 -3.41 2.02 19.93
C ILE A 389 -2.42 1.28 20.82
N CYS A 390 -2.91 0.32 21.61
CA CYS A 390 -2.07 -0.66 22.30
C CYS A 390 -1.82 -1.88 21.40
N ILE A 391 -0.77 -2.66 21.69
CA ILE A 391 -0.55 -3.93 20.96
C ILE A 391 -1.73 -4.88 21.21
N PHE A 392 -2.08 -5.07 22.49
CA PHE A 392 -3.26 -5.80 22.90
C PHE A 392 -4.29 -4.85 23.57
N PRO A 393 -5.58 -4.93 23.21
CA PRO A 393 -6.17 -5.77 22.16
C PRO A 393 -6.18 -5.12 20.76
N ASP A 394 -5.79 -3.84 20.66
CA ASP A 394 -6.12 -3.00 19.51
C ASP A 394 -5.36 -3.41 18.23
N HIS A 395 -4.02 -3.46 18.28
CA HIS A 395 -3.22 -3.86 17.11
C HIS A 395 -3.42 -5.33 16.73
N ALA A 396 -3.65 -6.20 17.72
CA ALA A 396 -4.04 -7.59 17.49
C ALA A 396 -5.35 -7.70 16.69
N THR A 397 -6.34 -6.86 17.01
CA THR A 397 -7.61 -6.78 16.27
C THR A 397 -7.37 -6.25 14.85
N ILE A 398 -6.51 -5.25 14.67
CA ILE A 398 -6.13 -4.75 13.33
C ILE A 398 -5.47 -5.86 12.50
N LEU A 399 -4.54 -6.62 13.06
CA LEU A 399 -3.94 -7.75 12.34
C LEU A 399 -5.00 -8.77 11.92
N ALA A 400 -5.93 -9.13 12.80
CA ALA A 400 -7.00 -10.07 12.49
C ALA A 400 -7.96 -9.56 11.39
N ASN A 401 -8.22 -8.24 11.35
CA ASN A 401 -9.13 -7.64 10.38
C ASN A 401 -8.50 -7.43 8.99
N PHE A 402 -7.18 -7.25 8.90
CA PHE A 402 -6.52 -6.83 7.66
C PHE A 402 -5.48 -7.82 7.10
N VAL A 403 -4.95 -8.73 7.92
CA VAL A 403 -3.86 -9.64 7.52
C VAL A 403 -4.34 -11.09 7.64
N GLY A 404 -4.12 -11.88 6.58
CA GLY A 404 -4.52 -13.28 6.53
C GLY A 404 -6.03 -13.51 6.42
N VAL A 405 -6.79 -12.50 5.98
CA VAL A 405 -8.27 -12.57 5.84
C VAL A 405 -8.71 -13.70 4.89
N MET A 406 -7.91 -13.98 3.86
CA MET A 406 -8.14 -15.08 2.91
C MET A 406 -7.56 -16.43 3.38
N GLY A 407 -6.96 -16.47 4.57
CA GLY A 407 -6.37 -17.65 5.20
C GLY A 407 -4.88 -17.49 5.52
N GLN A 408 -4.37 -18.32 6.44
CA GLN A 408 -2.98 -18.25 6.92
C GLN A 408 -1.91 -18.35 5.81
N GLN A 409 -2.22 -19.05 4.71
CA GLN A 409 -1.33 -19.21 3.56
C GLN A 409 -1.06 -17.89 2.83
N THR A 410 -1.93 -16.88 3.02
CA THR A 410 -1.85 -15.57 2.36
C THR A 410 -1.15 -14.52 3.22
N VAL A 411 -0.85 -14.83 4.48
CA VAL A 411 -0.21 -13.89 5.41
C VAL A 411 1.17 -13.50 4.89
N GLY A 412 1.41 -12.20 4.78
CA GLY A 412 2.62 -11.59 4.24
C GLY A 412 2.56 -11.32 2.74
N LEU A 413 1.53 -11.78 2.03
CA LEU A 413 1.30 -11.54 0.59
C LEU A 413 0.29 -10.43 0.32
N GLU A 414 -0.20 -9.75 1.36
CA GLU A 414 -1.03 -8.57 1.24
C GLU A 414 -0.28 -7.42 0.55
N PRO A 415 -1.00 -6.41 0.01
CA PRO A 415 -0.37 -5.24 -0.60
C PRO A 415 0.66 -4.60 0.36
N GLU A 416 1.86 -4.31 -0.15
CA GLU A 416 2.96 -3.84 0.70
C GLU A 416 2.63 -2.54 1.45
N ALA A 417 1.84 -1.64 0.86
CA ALA A 417 1.38 -0.42 1.51
C ALA A 417 0.46 -0.70 2.72
N LEU A 418 -0.34 -1.77 2.67
CA LEU A 418 -1.16 -2.21 3.79
C LEU A 418 -0.28 -2.77 4.91
N LEU A 419 0.68 -3.63 4.58
CA LEU A 419 1.62 -4.19 5.55
C LEU A 419 2.49 -3.10 6.20
N ASP A 420 3.02 -2.15 5.42
CA ASP A 420 3.75 -0.98 5.93
C ASP A 420 2.93 -0.21 6.96
N THR A 421 1.64 0.00 6.66
CA THR A 421 0.71 0.71 7.52
C THR A 421 0.44 -0.03 8.83
N VAL A 422 0.12 -1.32 8.75
CA VAL A 422 -0.16 -2.14 9.94
C VAL A 422 1.08 -2.25 10.81
N LEU A 423 2.27 -2.48 10.23
CA LEU A 423 3.52 -2.56 10.97
C LEU A 423 3.90 -1.21 11.60
N ALA A 424 3.71 -0.09 10.91
CA ALA A 424 3.95 1.24 11.45
C ALA A 424 3.14 1.51 12.73
N LEU A 425 1.86 1.12 12.77
CA LEU A 425 1.04 1.27 13.98
C LEU A 425 1.54 0.40 15.14
N GLY A 426 1.96 -0.83 14.86
CA GLY A 426 2.57 -1.71 15.86
C GLY A 426 3.86 -1.14 16.43
N LEU A 427 4.72 -0.57 15.57
CA LEU A 427 5.97 0.08 15.99
C LEU A 427 5.72 1.33 16.85
N ILE A 428 4.69 2.13 16.53
CA ILE A 428 4.32 3.28 17.35
C ILE A 428 3.83 2.83 18.73
N ALA A 429 3.00 1.79 18.79
CA ALA A 429 2.53 1.22 20.06
C ALA A 429 3.70 0.70 20.90
N LEU A 430 4.65 0.02 20.26
CA LEU A 430 5.85 -0.51 20.91
C LEU A 430 6.76 0.60 21.47
N GLU A 431 7.05 1.65 20.69
CA GLU A 431 7.87 2.78 21.14
C GLU A 431 7.25 3.49 22.35
N LYS A 432 5.92 3.57 22.41
CA LYS A 432 5.19 4.14 23.55
C LYS A 432 5.10 3.19 24.75
N ASN A 433 5.72 2.02 24.68
CA ASN A 433 5.60 0.94 25.66
C ASN A 433 4.13 0.56 25.94
N ALA A 434 3.27 0.67 24.93
CA ALA A 434 1.84 0.40 24.99
C ALA A 434 1.54 -1.05 24.57
N VAL A 435 2.18 -2.02 25.23
CA VAL A 435 1.97 -3.44 24.90
C VAL A 435 0.56 -3.89 25.30
N GLY A 436 0.07 -3.46 26.47
CA GLY A 436 -1.20 -3.94 27.02
C GLY A 436 -1.13 -5.38 27.50
N GLU A 437 -2.29 -6.00 27.73
CA GLU A 437 -2.41 -7.40 28.17
C GLU A 437 -3.22 -8.19 27.13
N PRO A 438 -2.72 -9.34 26.65
CA PRO A 438 -3.48 -10.21 25.76
C PRO A 438 -4.67 -10.82 26.51
N LYS A 439 -5.72 -11.21 25.78
CA LYS A 439 -6.90 -11.83 26.40
C LYS A 439 -6.57 -13.18 27.06
N ASP A 440 -5.73 -13.96 26.38
CA ASP A 440 -5.25 -15.27 26.80
C ASP A 440 -3.95 -15.62 26.03
N ASP A 441 -3.31 -16.72 26.42
CA ASP A 441 -2.06 -17.17 25.80
C ASP A 441 -2.24 -17.52 24.31
N GLU A 442 -3.45 -17.90 23.89
CA GLU A 442 -3.76 -18.20 22.48
C GLU A 442 -3.82 -16.91 21.64
N ASP A 443 -4.39 -15.84 22.18
CA ASP A 443 -4.41 -14.52 21.55
C ASP A 443 -3.00 -13.96 21.38
N PHE A 444 -2.17 -14.11 22.41
CA PHE A 444 -0.75 -13.76 22.35
C PHE A 444 0.00 -14.58 21.28
N ALA A 445 -0.18 -15.91 21.28
CA ALA A 445 0.45 -16.78 20.29
C ALA A 445 -0.02 -16.47 18.86
N ARG A 446 -1.30 -16.16 18.66
CA ARG A 446 -1.86 -15.78 17.36
C ARG A 446 -1.24 -14.50 16.83
N TYR A 447 -1.07 -13.49 17.69
CA TYR A 447 -0.39 -12.24 17.32
C TYR A 447 1.03 -12.50 16.82
N LEU A 448 1.81 -13.29 17.57
CA LEU A 448 3.19 -13.63 17.21
C LEU A 448 3.25 -14.51 15.96
N GLN A 449 2.30 -15.43 15.79
CA GLN A 449 2.21 -16.25 14.58
C GLN A 449 1.95 -15.39 13.34
N THR A 450 0.98 -14.47 13.38
CA THR A 450 0.68 -13.60 12.24
C THR A 450 1.87 -12.70 11.89
N THR A 451 2.47 -12.03 12.88
CA THR A 451 3.61 -11.13 12.65
C THR A 451 4.87 -11.86 12.20
N SER A 452 5.13 -13.08 12.71
CA SER A 452 6.22 -13.92 12.21
C SER A 452 5.97 -14.39 10.77
N LEU A 453 4.75 -14.81 10.42
CA LEU A 453 4.42 -15.18 9.04
C LEU A 453 4.61 -14.01 8.06
N VAL A 454 4.22 -12.79 8.44
CA VAL A 454 4.54 -11.57 7.65
C VAL A 454 6.06 -11.44 7.48
N SER A 455 6.83 -11.62 8.56
CA SER A 455 8.30 -11.60 8.48
C SER A 455 8.90 -12.67 7.54
N ALA A 456 8.22 -13.81 7.36
CA ALA A 456 8.72 -14.92 6.54
C ALA A 456 8.34 -14.79 5.06
N ASN A 457 7.12 -14.36 4.80
CA ASN A 457 6.49 -14.46 3.49
C ASN A 457 6.56 -13.16 2.68
N THR A 458 6.75 -12.00 3.32
CA THR A 458 6.70 -10.71 2.61
C THR A 458 7.88 -10.54 1.63
N PRO A 459 7.63 -10.13 0.37
CA PRO A 459 8.69 -9.90 -0.61
C PRO A 459 9.67 -8.79 -0.22
N SER A 460 9.16 -7.68 0.34
CA SER A 460 9.97 -6.54 0.79
C SER A 460 10.91 -6.92 1.95
N PRO A 461 12.24 -6.80 1.79
CA PRO A 461 13.20 -7.00 2.87
C PRO A 461 13.00 -6.06 4.06
N SER A 462 12.60 -4.80 3.81
CA SER A 462 12.36 -3.83 4.88
C SER A 462 11.16 -4.22 5.75
N LEU A 463 10.03 -4.58 5.15
CA LEU A 463 8.85 -5.04 5.87
C LEU A 463 9.12 -6.33 6.66
N ARG A 464 9.86 -7.28 6.07
CA ARG A 464 10.28 -8.50 6.78
C ARG A 464 11.04 -8.19 8.05
N TYR A 465 11.99 -7.25 7.97
CA TYR A 465 12.78 -6.83 9.12
C TYR A 465 11.91 -6.19 10.21
N HIS A 466 10.99 -5.30 9.85
CA HIS A 466 10.11 -4.63 10.81
C HIS A 466 9.15 -5.60 11.50
N ALA A 467 8.59 -6.54 10.74
CA ALA A 467 7.75 -7.60 11.28
C ALA A 467 8.54 -8.52 12.23
N HIS A 468 9.79 -8.89 11.88
CA HIS A 468 10.67 -9.65 12.75
C HIS A 468 11.00 -8.91 14.05
N TYR A 469 11.32 -7.61 13.96
CA TYR A 469 11.60 -6.76 15.11
C TYR A 469 10.40 -6.70 16.05
N LEU A 470 9.21 -6.43 15.52
CA LEU A 470 7.97 -6.38 16.29
C LEU A 470 7.68 -7.72 16.99
N THR A 471 7.74 -8.83 16.24
CA THR A 471 7.54 -10.19 16.79
C THR A 471 8.51 -10.47 17.94
N SER A 472 9.79 -10.19 17.73
CA SER A 472 10.85 -10.49 18.70
C SER A 472 10.71 -9.68 19.99
N THR A 473 10.37 -8.40 19.87
CA THR A 473 10.23 -7.52 21.03
C THR A 473 8.94 -7.80 21.81
N ILE A 474 7.82 -8.08 21.12
CA ILE A 474 6.57 -8.46 21.78
C ILE A 474 6.68 -9.83 22.46
N LEU A 475 7.35 -10.80 21.85
CA LEU A 475 7.64 -12.09 22.50
C LEU A 475 8.31 -11.87 23.86
N ARG A 476 9.38 -11.06 23.90
CA ARG A 476 10.15 -10.77 25.13
C ARG A 476 9.38 -9.94 26.15
N SER A 477 8.39 -9.16 25.72
CA SER A 477 7.58 -8.34 26.63
C SER A 477 6.65 -9.16 27.53
N HIS A 478 6.36 -10.42 27.17
CA HIS A 478 5.46 -11.26 27.96
C HIS A 478 6.09 -11.64 29.30
N PRO A 479 5.40 -11.47 30.45
CA PRO A 479 6.00 -11.71 31.77
C PRO A 479 6.30 -13.19 32.05
N SER A 480 5.47 -14.11 31.54
CA SER A 480 5.66 -15.56 31.74
C SER A 480 6.70 -16.12 30.79
N ASP A 481 7.81 -16.61 31.34
CA ASP A 481 8.90 -17.27 30.63
C ASP A 481 8.49 -18.63 30.05
N LEU A 482 7.59 -19.35 30.73
CA LEU A 482 6.99 -20.58 30.22
C LEU A 482 6.18 -20.35 28.93
N VAL A 483 5.41 -19.26 28.86
CA VAL A 483 4.66 -18.91 27.65
C VAL A 483 5.61 -18.60 26.49
N ARG A 484 6.66 -17.81 26.76
CA ARG A 484 7.70 -17.51 25.75
C ARG A 484 8.40 -18.78 25.26
N LEU A 485 8.79 -19.68 26.17
CA LEU A 485 9.42 -20.95 25.83
C LEU A 485 8.48 -21.85 25.02
N THR A 486 7.19 -21.90 25.41
CA THR A 486 6.19 -22.72 24.71
C THR A 486 6.03 -22.27 23.26
N PHE A 487 5.95 -20.96 23.02
CA PHE A 487 5.89 -20.41 21.67
C PHE A 487 7.15 -20.72 20.84
N ILE A 488 8.34 -20.56 21.43
CA ILE A 488 9.61 -20.91 20.77
C ILE A 488 9.66 -22.39 20.41
N ARG A 489 9.29 -23.27 21.35
CA ARG A 489 9.25 -24.72 21.12
C ARG A 489 8.28 -25.07 20.00
N ASP A 490 7.06 -24.54 20.05
CA ASP A 490 6.03 -24.80 19.04
C ASP A 490 6.48 -24.34 17.65
N THR A 491 7.16 -23.20 17.56
CA THR A 491 7.74 -22.72 16.30
C THR A 491 8.83 -23.67 15.78
N LEU A 492 9.70 -24.21 16.64
CA LEU A 492 10.72 -25.18 16.22
C LEU A 492 10.11 -26.52 15.79
N GLU A 493 9.05 -26.96 16.48
CA GLU A 493 8.42 -28.28 16.30
C GLU A 493 7.47 -28.34 15.10
N HIS A 494 6.60 -27.34 14.94
CA HIS A 494 5.46 -27.41 14.00
C HIS A 494 5.53 -26.42 12.83
N CYS A 495 6.43 -25.43 12.84
CA CYS A 495 6.49 -24.45 11.77
C CYS A 495 7.05 -25.06 10.46
N PRO A 496 6.39 -24.88 9.30
CA PRO A 496 6.91 -25.36 8.02
C PRO A 496 7.97 -24.43 7.41
N TYR A 497 8.16 -23.23 7.96
CA TYR A 497 9.07 -22.22 7.42
C TYR A 497 10.42 -22.24 8.14
N GLU A 498 11.46 -22.68 7.44
CA GLU A 498 12.83 -22.79 7.99
C GLU A 498 13.41 -21.44 8.43
N ASN A 499 13.08 -20.35 7.75
CA ASN A 499 13.47 -19.00 8.15
C ASN A 499 12.87 -18.58 9.51
N LEU A 500 11.67 -19.09 9.84
CA LEU A 500 11.06 -18.86 11.15
C LEU A 500 11.68 -19.74 12.22
N LYS A 501 12.06 -20.98 11.92
CA LYS A 501 12.85 -21.79 12.84
C LYS A 501 14.18 -21.11 13.17
N ALA A 502 14.87 -20.56 12.17
CA ALA A 502 16.09 -19.77 12.40
C ALA A 502 15.85 -18.54 13.30
N SER A 503 14.70 -17.88 13.14
CA SER A 503 14.27 -16.79 14.03
C SER A 503 14.01 -17.28 15.45
N ALA A 504 13.38 -18.45 15.61
CA ALA A 504 13.15 -19.07 16.92
C ALA A 504 14.46 -19.42 17.65
N VAL A 505 15.50 -19.87 16.93
CA VAL A 505 16.84 -20.04 17.50
C VAL A 505 17.39 -18.70 18.01
N THR A 506 17.15 -17.61 17.28
CA THR A 506 17.59 -16.26 17.69
C THR A 506 16.83 -15.77 18.93
N TRP A 507 15.53 -16.05 19.03
CA TRP A 507 14.74 -15.77 20.24
C TRP A 507 15.27 -16.54 21.44
N LEU A 508 15.48 -17.85 21.29
CA LEU A 508 16.05 -18.71 22.33
C LEU A 508 17.42 -18.22 22.79
N LYS A 509 18.30 -17.84 21.85
CA LYS A 509 19.60 -17.24 22.16
C LYS A 509 19.45 -15.96 22.97
N GLY A 510 18.54 -15.07 22.60
CA GLY A 510 18.27 -13.82 23.32
C GLY A 510 17.84 -14.08 24.77
N GLU A 511 16.82 -14.93 24.96
CA GLU A 511 16.31 -15.31 26.28
C GLU A 511 17.41 -15.97 27.14
N THR A 512 18.23 -16.84 26.55
CA THR A 512 19.34 -17.50 27.25
C THR A 512 20.38 -16.49 27.73
N LEU A 513 20.76 -15.50 26.91
CA LEU A 513 21.76 -14.50 27.28
C LEU A 513 21.22 -13.48 28.30
N GLU A 514 19.97 -13.06 28.15
CA GLU A 514 19.34 -12.11 29.07
C GLU A 514 19.09 -12.72 30.45
N ALA A 515 18.72 -14.02 30.51
CA ALA A 515 18.55 -14.74 31.78
C ALA A 515 19.88 -15.03 32.49
N ASN A 516 21.01 -14.96 31.79
CA ASN A 516 22.35 -15.30 32.31
C ASN A 516 23.37 -14.17 32.04
N PRO A 517 23.24 -12.99 32.65
CA PRO A 517 24.15 -11.87 32.40
C PRO A 517 25.57 -12.16 32.93
N ASN A 518 26.59 -11.76 32.16
CA ASN A 518 28.03 -11.90 32.50
C ASN A 518 28.51 -11.03 33.68
N ILE A 519 27.60 -10.49 34.50
CA ILE A 519 27.94 -9.67 35.66
C ILE A 519 28.22 -10.64 36.82
N PRO A 520 29.44 -10.66 37.39
CA PRO A 520 29.67 -11.42 38.61
C PRO A 520 28.71 -10.90 39.67
N HIS A 521 27.91 -11.78 40.27
CA HIS A 521 27.00 -11.47 41.37
C HIS A 521 27.69 -10.52 42.37
N SER A 522 27.48 -9.21 42.22
CA SER A 522 27.89 -8.26 43.24
C SER A 522 26.88 -8.42 44.34
N ALA A 523 27.31 -9.11 45.39
CA ALA A 523 26.76 -9.12 46.73
C ALA A 523 25.66 -8.06 46.97
N ASN A 524 24.40 -8.47 46.80
CA ASN A 524 23.26 -7.98 47.55
C ASN A 524 22.20 -9.09 47.59
N PRO A 525 22.32 -10.08 48.49
CA PRO A 525 21.29 -11.08 48.74
C PRO A 525 20.20 -10.48 49.63
N ALA A 526 19.56 -9.42 49.15
CA ALA A 526 18.55 -8.70 49.91
C ALA A 526 17.57 -8.00 48.96
N THR A 527 16.82 -8.78 48.17
CA THR A 527 15.40 -8.55 47.82
C THR A 527 14.90 -9.69 46.93
N ASP A 528 13.87 -10.39 47.41
CA ASP A 528 13.00 -11.40 46.75
C ASP A 528 13.52 -12.83 46.49
N ASP A 529 13.59 -13.61 47.58
CA ASP A 529 13.57 -15.09 47.60
C ASP A 529 12.19 -15.71 47.19
N SER A 530 11.26 -14.92 46.63
CA SER A 530 9.88 -15.36 46.37
C SER A 530 9.55 -15.70 44.91
N ASN A 531 10.45 -15.44 43.96
CA ASN A 531 10.23 -15.78 42.55
C ASN A 531 11.12 -16.95 42.11
N PRO A 532 10.57 -17.97 41.43
CA PRO A 532 11.37 -19.05 40.87
C PRO A 532 12.39 -18.48 39.86
N PRO A 533 13.58 -19.11 39.71
CA PRO A 533 14.54 -18.70 38.70
C PRO A 533 13.91 -18.80 37.31
N ASN A 534 14.20 -17.82 36.45
CA ASN A 534 13.77 -17.82 35.05
C ASN A 534 14.14 -19.17 34.39
N ILE A 535 13.22 -19.82 33.70
CA ILE A 535 13.38 -21.13 33.07
C ILE A 535 14.57 -21.16 32.10
N PHE A 536 14.88 -20.03 31.44
CA PHE A 536 16.02 -19.87 30.53
C PHE A 536 17.38 -19.76 31.25
N ALA A 537 17.39 -19.56 32.57
CA ALA A 537 18.56 -19.69 33.43
C ALA A 537 18.77 -21.12 33.96
N THR A 538 17.98 -22.09 33.48
CA THR A 538 18.06 -23.49 33.88
C THR A 538 18.27 -24.41 32.66
N PRO A 539 18.76 -25.65 32.85
CA PRO A 539 18.90 -26.61 31.76
C PRO A 539 17.56 -27.01 31.10
N VAL A 540 16.43 -26.77 31.79
CA VAL A 540 15.10 -27.21 31.36
C VAL A 540 14.70 -26.63 30.01
N ALA A 541 14.97 -25.34 29.78
CA ALA A 541 14.63 -24.69 28.52
C ALA A 541 15.36 -25.36 27.34
N LEU A 542 16.69 -25.55 27.47
CA LEU A 542 17.51 -26.19 26.44
C LEU A 542 17.14 -27.66 26.25
N SER A 543 16.94 -28.42 27.32
CA SER A 543 16.58 -29.85 27.20
C SER A 543 15.21 -30.05 26.54
N THR A 544 14.28 -29.13 26.75
CA THR A 544 12.93 -29.18 26.17
C THR A 544 12.95 -28.90 24.67
N VAL A 545 13.79 -27.98 24.20
CA VAL A 545 13.88 -27.63 22.77
C VAL A 545 14.92 -28.43 22.00
N ALA A 546 15.85 -29.12 22.68
CA ALA A 546 16.95 -29.86 22.07
C ALA A 546 16.53 -30.84 20.96
N PRO A 547 15.44 -31.63 21.07
CA PRO A 547 15.03 -32.55 20.01
C PRO A 547 14.64 -31.86 18.69
N PHE A 548 14.21 -30.60 18.76
CA PHE A 548 13.78 -29.81 17.61
C PHE A 548 14.88 -28.86 17.13
N LEU A 549 15.73 -28.40 18.05
CA LEU A 549 16.90 -27.58 17.76
C LEU A 549 18.02 -28.39 17.08
N PHE A 550 18.18 -29.65 17.49
CA PHE A 550 19.16 -30.61 16.97
C PHE A 550 18.45 -31.91 16.59
N PRO A 551 17.64 -31.91 15.52
CA PRO A 551 16.90 -33.09 15.09
C PRO A 551 17.83 -34.25 14.71
N ASP A 552 17.32 -35.48 14.77
CA ASP A 552 18.05 -36.64 14.25
C ASP A 552 18.06 -36.61 12.72
N LEU A 553 19.26 -36.39 12.16
CA LEU A 553 19.51 -36.28 10.73
C LEU A 553 20.06 -37.57 10.11
N THR A 554 20.17 -38.65 10.89
CA THR A 554 20.81 -39.92 10.47
C THR A 554 20.19 -40.50 9.21
N HIS A 555 18.91 -40.27 8.95
CA HIS A 555 18.23 -40.79 7.75
C HIS A 555 17.81 -39.72 6.74
N THR A 556 17.99 -38.43 7.06
CA THR A 556 17.42 -37.31 6.31
C THR A 556 18.01 -37.18 4.91
N TYR A 557 19.33 -37.35 4.77
CA TYR A 557 20.03 -37.17 3.49
C TYR A 557 20.42 -38.48 2.81
N HIS A 558 19.88 -39.61 3.26
CA HIS A 558 20.11 -40.92 2.64
C HIS A 558 19.04 -41.21 1.57
N SER A 559 19.13 -40.55 0.41
CA SER A 559 18.37 -40.97 -0.77
C SER A 559 19.20 -41.95 -1.62
N ALA A 560 18.56 -43.03 -2.06
CA ALA A 560 19.19 -44.06 -2.89
C ALA A 560 18.98 -43.84 -4.40
N VAL A 561 18.19 -42.82 -4.79
CA VAL A 561 17.71 -42.66 -6.18
C VAL A 561 18.39 -41.47 -6.87
N GLU A 562 18.31 -40.26 -6.30
CA GLU A 562 18.95 -39.04 -6.83
C GLU A 562 19.45 -38.17 -5.66
N ILE A 563 20.61 -37.55 -5.83
CA ILE A 563 21.22 -36.69 -4.80
C ILE A 563 20.72 -35.24 -4.88
N SER A 564 20.03 -34.89 -5.97
CA SER A 564 19.40 -33.58 -6.22
C SER A 564 18.37 -33.20 -5.15
N GLU A 565 17.45 -34.11 -4.81
CA GLU A 565 16.38 -33.88 -3.84
C GLU A 565 16.91 -33.63 -2.40
N PRO A 566 17.80 -34.47 -1.84
CA PRO A 566 18.47 -34.17 -0.56
C PRO A 566 19.22 -32.85 -0.56
N PHE A 567 19.81 -32.46 -1.70
CA PHE A 567 20.53 -31.20 -1.82
C PHE A 567 19.59 -29.99 -1.82
N MET A 568 18.43 -30.08 -2.49
CA MET A 568 17.40 -29.04 -2.44
C MET A 568 16.86 -28.87 -1.02
N GLN A 569 16.57 -29.98 -0.33
CA GLN A 569 16.13 -29.95 1.07
C GLN A 569 17.20 -29.32 1.97
N PHE A 570 18.47 -29.71 1.81
CA PHE A 570 19.59 -29.09 2.53
C PHE A 570 19.63 -27.57 2.35
N ARG A 571 19.48 -27.06 1.12
CA ARG A 571 19.51 -25.61 0.86
C ARG A 571 18.34 -24.87 1.50
N GLN A 572 17.17 -25.51 1.57
CA GLN A 572 15.99 -24.94 2.23
C GLN A 572 16.21 -24.84 3.75
N GLU A 573 16.85 -25.83 4.36
CA GLU A 573 17.05 -25.94 5.82
C GLU A 573 18.36 -25.28 6.30
N LEU A 574 19.28 -24.93 5.39
CA LEU A 574 20.61 -24.42 5.71
C LEU A 574 20.59 -23.22 6.66
N GLY A 575 19.66 -22.29 6.46
CA GLY A 575 19.52 -21.11 7.33
C GLY A 575 19.24 -21.48 8.79
N PHE A 576 18.39 -22.48 9.02
CA PHE A 576 18.09 -23.01 10.33
C PHE A 576 19.30 -23.71 10.95
N TYR A 577 19.98 -24.59 10.20
CA TYR A 577 21.16 -25.29 10.70
C TYR A 577 22.31 -24.36 11.06
N LEU A 578 22.56 -23.33 10.25
CA LEU A 578 23.58 -22.31 10.57
C LEU A 578 23.21 -21.54 11.85
N ALA A 579 21.93 -21.21 12.05
CA ALA A 579 21.49 -20.57 13.28
C ALA A 579 21.70 -21.49 14.50
N ALA A 580 21.29 -22.75 14.41
CA ALA A 580 21.44 -23.75 15.46
C ALA A 580 22.92 -24.03 15.80
N LEU A 581 23.78 -24.22 14.80
CA LEU A 581 25.22 -24.43 14.98
C LEU A 581 25.91 -23.21 15.60
N ASN A 582 25.56 -22.00 15.17
CA ASN A 582 26.11 -20.77 15.76
C ASN A 582 25.67 -20.59 17.22
N PHE A 583 24.42 -20.91 17.53
CA PHE A 583 23.95 -20.90 18.92
C PHE A 583 24.65 -21.97 19.75
N TYR A 584 24.85 -23.16 19.19
CA TYR A 584 25.57 -24.22 19.88
C TYR A 584 27.04 -23.86 20.13
N PHE A 585 27.71 -23.26 19.15
CA PHE A 585 29.06 -22.73 19.30
C PHE A 585 29.14 -21.68 20.43
N LEU A 586 28.14 -20.80 20.55
CA LEU A 586 28.05 -19.86 21.67
C LEU A 586 27.95 -20.59 23.01
N LEU A 587 27.06 -21.59 23.14
CA LEU A 587 26.90 -22.37 24.37
C LEU A 587 28.20 -23.08 24.78
N LEU A 588 28.94 -23.64 23.81
CA LEU A 588 30.21 -24.30 24.05
C LEU A 588 31.34 -23.34 24.43
N THR A 589 31.32 -22.10 23.94
CA THR A 589 32.39 -21.12 24.19
C THR A 589 32.14 -20.25 25.42
N ALA A 590 30.87 -20.03 25.78
CA ALA A 590 30.47 -19.25 26.93
C ALA A 590 30.61 -20.05 28.24
N ARG A 591 31.85 -20.15 28.75
CA ARG A 591 32.19 -20.86 30.01
C ARG A 591 31.26 -20.56 31.20
N PRO A 592 30.78 -19.33 31.44
CA PRO A 592 29.86 -19.05 32.55
C PRO A 592 28.54 -19.84 32.48
N LEU A 593 28.15 -20.30 31.28
CA LEU A 593 26.90 -21.04 31.07
C LEU A 593 27.06 -22.55 31.26
N HIS A 594 28.28 -23.09 31.30
CA HIS A 594 28.54 -24.53 31.26
C HIS A 594 27.89 -25.28 32.41
N ASP A 595 28.17 -24.83 33.64
CA ASP A 595 27.63 -25.45 34.86
C ASP A 595 26.15 -25.11 35.08
N VAL A 596 25.75 -23.87 34.78
CA VAL A 596 24.39 -23.37 35.03
C VAL A 596 23.36 -24.06 34.14
N LEU A 597 23.70 -24.26 32.86
CA LEU A 597 22.79 -24.82 31.86
C LEU A 597 23.07 -26.29 31.53
N ASP A 598 24.02 -26.92 32.24
CA ASP A 598 24.45 -28.30 32.01
C ASP A 598 24.76 -28.61 30.53
N ILE A 599 25.66 -27.80 29.95
CA ILE A 599 25.98 -27.90 28.51
C ILE A 599 26.60 -29.26 28.17
N LYS A 600 27.31 -29.87 29.12
CA LYS A 600 27.85 -31.22 28.96
C LYS A 600 26.73 -32.27 28.92
N GLY A 601 25.79 -32.22 29.86
CA GLY A 601 24.63 -33.10 29.88
C GLY A 601 23.73 -32.92 28.65
N LEU A 602 23.60 -31.69 28.14
CA LEU A 602 22.90 -31.41 26.88
C LEU A 602 23.58 -32.13 25.69
N HIS A 603 24.91 -32.01 25.55
CA HIS A 603 25.64 -32.65 24.46
C HIS A 603 25.55 -34.17 24.51
N GLU A 604 25.80 -34.76 25.68
CA GLU A 604 25.81 -36.21 25.89
C GLU A 604 24.39 -36.80 25.84
N GLY A 605 23.42 -36.12 26.46
CA GLY A 605 22.04 -36.58 26.59
C GLY A 605 21.23 -36.56 25.28
N SER A 606 21.56 -35.65 24.35
CA SER A 606 20.91 -35.57 23.03
C SER A 606 21.68 -36.30 21.92
N ASN A 607 22.79 -36.97 22.24
CA ASN A 607 23.64 -37.69 21.28
C ASN A 607 23.99 -36.86 20.02
N MET A 608 24.26 -35.56 20.20
CA MET A 608 24.36 -34.60 19.09
C MET A 608 25.52 -34.90 18.13
N GLU A 609 26.56 -35.58 18.62
CA GLU A 609 27.71 -35.98 17.79
C GLU A 609 27.30 -37.02 16.73
N GLU A 610 26.55 -38.04 17.13
CA GLU A 610 26.14 -39.13 16.25
C GLU A 610 24.91 -38.79 15.41
N HIS A 611 23.89 -38.13 15.98
CA HIS A 611 22.61 -37.92 15.29
C HIS A 611 22.51 -36.60 14.51
N TYR A 612 23.37 -35.61 14.79
CA TYR A 612 23.26 -34.27 14.17
C TYR A 612 24.54 -33.84 13.44
N LEU A 613 25.68 -33.80 14.14
CA LEU A 613 26.94 -33.31 13.55
C LEU A 613 27.52 -34.26 12.49
N THR A 614 27.56 -35.57 12.77
CA THR A 614 28.10 -36.56 11.84
C THR A 614 27.28 -36.64 10.54
N PRO A 615 25.94 -36.75 10.58
CA PRO A 615 25.14 -36.77 9.36
C PRO A 615 25.26 -35.50 8.51
N LEU A 616 25.34 -34.31 9.12
CA LEU A 616 25.57 -33.06 8.39
C LEU A 616 26.93 -33.04 7.70
N LYS A 617 27.97 -33.57 8.35
CA LYS A 617 29.32 -33.66 7.79
C LYS A 617 29.40 -34.64 6.63
N GLU A 618 28.75 -35.80 6.77
CA GLU A 618 28.65 -36.79 5.69
C GLU A 618 27.87 -36.23 4.49
N ALA A 619 26.73 -35.57 4.74
CA ALA A 619 25.95 -34.91 3.71
C ALA A 619 26.77 -33.83 2.97
N ALA A 620 27.45 -32.94 3.71
CA ALA A 620 28.31 -31.91 3.13
C ALA A 620 29.42 -32.51 2.25
N SER A 621 30.08 -33.57 2.72
CA SER A 621 31.11 -34.29 1.95
C SER A 621 30.54 -34.92 0.67
N ASN A 622 29.36 -35.52 0.76
CA ASN A 622 28.68 -36.15 -0.37
C ASN A 622 28.26 -35.11 -1.42
N PHE A 623 27.65 -33.99 -1.01
CA PHE A 623 27.26 -32.90 -1.91
C PHE A 623 28.48 -32.26 -2.57
N LYS A 624 29.55 -32.02 -1.81
CA LYS A 624 30.81 -31.48 -2.33
C LYS A 624 31.39 -32.38 -3.42
N THR A 625 31.43 -33.69 -3.18
CA THR A 625 31.90 -34.68 -4.16
C THR A 625 31.02 -34.69 -5.41
N SER A 626 29.69 -34.58 -5.27
CA SER A 626 28.76 -34.55 -6.40
C SER A 626 28.79 -33.22 -7.19
N LEU A 627 29.39 -32.16 -6.65
CA LEU A 627 29.66 -30.90 -7.35
C LEU A 627 31.02 -30.89 -8.10
N GLU A 628 31.83 -31.95 -7.98
CA GLU A 628 33.07 -32.13 -8.73
C GLU A 628 32.81 -32.51 -10.20
N GLU A 629 33.87 -32.59 -11.02
CA GLU A 629 33.75 -32.92 -12.44
C GLU A 629 33.16 -34.32 -12.65
N GLY A 630 32.01 -34.37 -13.34
CA GLY A 630 31.29 -35.62 -13.62
C GLY A 630 30.26 -36.04 -12.56
N GLY A 631 30.06 -35.23 -11.51
CA GLY A 631 29.02 -35.45 -10.51
C GLY A 631 27.61 -35.01 -10.96
N GLU A 632 26.59 -35.61 -10.35
CA GLU A 632 25.17 -35.40 -10.68
C GLU A 632 24.72 -33.96 -10.40
N LEU A 633 25.11 -33.39 -9.25
CA LEU A 633 24.73 -32.02 -8.87
C LEU A 633 25.37 -30.97 -9.77
N ARG A 634 26.57 -31.24 -10.29
CA ARG A 634 27.23 -30.31 -11.23
C ARG A 634 26.44 -30.13 -12.53
N ILE A 635 25.74 -31.18 -12.97
CA ILE A 635 24.89 -31.15 -14.17
C ILE A 635 23.58 -30.42 -13.85
N ALA A 636 23.00 -30.67 -12.68
CA ALA A 636 21.74 -30.06 -12.25
C ALA A 636 21.85 -28.55 -11.94
N GLU A 637 22.93 -28.11 -11.30
CA GLU A 637 23.14 -26.73 -10.83
C GLU A 637 23.91 -25.84 -11.81
N ALA A 638 23.87 -26.12 -13.13
CA ALA A 638 24.75 -25.56 -14.17
C ALA A 638 25.21 -24.09 -13.97
N ASP A 639 24.29 -23.17 -13.62
CA ASP A 639 24.58 -21.74 -13.40
C ASP A 639 24.77 -21.34 -11.90
N GLY A 640 24.42 -22.22 -10.96
CA GLY A 640 24.40 -21.99 -9.50
C GLY A 640 25.55 -22.63 -8.70
N ILE A 641 26.50 -23.30 -9.35
CA ILE A 641 27.61 -24.04 -8.70
C ILE A 641 28.39 -23.18 -7.69
N GLY A 642 28.59 -21.90 -7.99
CA GLY A 642 29.29 -20.98 -7.09
C GLY A 642 28.57 -20.80 -5.76
N GLN A 643 27.26 -20.57 -5.79
CA GLN A 643 26.42 -20.46 -4.60
C GLN A 643 26.36 -21.78 -3.85
N ALA A 644 26.16 -22.90 -4.56
CA ALA A 644 26.13 -24.24 -3.98
C ALA A 644 27.42 -24.58 -3.21
N LYS A 645 28.60 -24.23 -3.76
CA LYS A 645 29.88 -24.40 -3.07
C LYS A 645 30.02 -23.50 -1.84
N MET A 646 29.52 -22.27 -1.91
CA MET A 646 29.53 -21.35 -0.79
C MET A 646 28.61 -21.85 0.34
N ASP A 647 27.41 -22.30 0.02
CA ASP A 647 26.44 -22.86 0.95
C ASP A 647 27.04 -24.05 1.75
N ILE A 648 27.73 -24.96 1.07
CA ILE A 648 28.44 -26.10 1.70
C ILE A 648 29.62 -25.63 2.55
N ALA A 649 30.42 -24.68 2.04
CA ALA A 649 31.59 -24.17 2.75
C ALA A 649 31.20 -23.48 4.07
N LEU A 650 30.09 -22.73 4.08
CA LEU A 650 29.55 -22.11 5.29
C LEU A 650 29.17 -23.16 6.34
N LEU A 651 28.54 -24.26 5.92
CA LEU A 651 28.21 -25.36 6.82
C LEU A 651 29.47 -26.05 7.37
N GLU A 652 30.44 -26.39 6.51
CA GLU A 652 31.72 -27.01 6.92
C GLU A 652 32.47 -26.14 7.94
N GLU A 653 32.48 -24.82 7.72
CA GLU A 653 33.11 -23.86 8.64
C GLU A 653 32.39 -23.84 10.01
N ALA A 654 31.06 -23.77 10.01
CA ALA A 654 30.25 -23.78 11.24
C ALA A 654 30.44 -25.08 12.04
N ILE A 655 30.40 -26.24 11.39
CA ILE A 655 30.68 -27.55 12.02
C ILE A 655 32.10 -27.56 12.60
N GLY A 656 33.09 -27.11 11.83
CA GLY A 656 34.47 -27.06 12.28
C GLY A 656 34.69 -26.14 13.49
N MET A 657 33.93 -25.05 13.63
CA MET A 657 33.94 -24.21 14.82
C MET A 657 33.40 -24.95 16.05
N VAL A 658 32.29 -25.66 15.89
CA VAL A 658 31.67 -26.46 16.95
C VAL A 658 32.59 -27.60 17.41
N GLU A 659 33.17 -28.38 16.50
CA GLU A 659 34.10 -29.48 16.83
C GLU A 659 35.33 -28.99 17.61
N ARG A 660 35.88 -27.83 17.23
CA ARG A 660 37.00 -27.19 17.93
C ARG A 660 36.62 -26.74 19.34
N ALA A 661 35.40 -26.23 19.54
CA ALA A 661 34.90 -25.83 20.85
C ALA A 661 34.62 -27.07 21.73
N LEU A 662 34.03 -28.13 21.17
CA LEU A 662 33.80 -29.40 21.85
C LEU A 662 35.08 -30.06 22.34
N SER A 663 36.14 -30.04 21.53
CA SER A 663 37.45 -30.59 21.91
C SER A 663 38.02 -29.89 23.15
N LYS A 664 37.71 -28.61 23.37
CA LYS A 664 38.11 -27.86 24.57
C LYS A 664 37.25 -28.25 25.77
N LEU A 665 35.95 -28.42 25.58
CA LEU A 665 35.02 -28.86 26.63
C LEU A 665 35.34 -30.28 27.13
N LYS A 666 35.73 -31.20 26.24
CA LYS A 666 36.13 -32.58 26.61
C LYS A 666 37.52 -32.65 27.28
N GLY A 667 38.34 -31.60 27.13
CA GLY A 667 39.69 -31.50 27.70
C GLY A 667 39.77 -30.76 29.04
N GLU A 668 38.69 -30.09 29.44
CA GLU A 668 38.42 -29.55 30.78
C GLU A 668 37.70 -30.60 31.64
#